data_AF-A0A938GPQ9-F1
#
_entry.id   AF-A0A938GPQ9-F1
#
_cell.length_a   1.000
_cell.length_b   1.000
_cell.length_c   1.000
_cell.angle_alpha   90.00
_cell.angle_beta   90.00
_cell.angle_gamma   90.00
#
_symmetry.space_group_name_H-M   'P 1'
#
loop_
_entity.id
_entity.type
_entity.pdbx_description
1 polymer ?
#
loop_
_entity_poly.entity_id
_entity_poly.type
_entity_poly.pdbx_seq_one_letter_code
_entity_poly.pdbx_strand_id
1 'polypeptide(L)'
;MPLLPAVADVFQMPAGFRNLEMVTVGHAGNSPDTNGLGHVARPFRIGRFEITAAQYVEFLNAKARADGDGDLWNNDMDKVRSGPGPRCEIRRSGERGSYQHSVAPDYGNRPVNFVSFLDACRFCNWLHNGQGDGDTEDGAYTLEGYQGMDGRRIRRNPGARFFIPTEDEWHKAAYYDPAKPGGAGYWRYPTRSNEKPGRDFASTNAANYYAGGNLLTNHFFAEVGAFSNAPSAFGTFDQGGNVYEWTEALNPPFLRGLRGGGFNSDDAGLNLPPPSHYYTSKSDVHCVGFRVAAAMPESPLSPAATTGTNIARSVGVNFPRRPWLDPNTGRPFFPLAWFSYASDEADLDALEQEGANLVLFVNAPGDVKTDEQAAENIVRMTRYLDHAGKRGIKVLVQVGLVKWQLRGDAAAIERQRRWTEAIRHHPALLGYQLYDEPEYRQGGGLGVEEQRGLREFVAALGRCRDSFRSWDPNPHRMISVVFNLVPLSSWVEFLPVIDSFQVDRYPLDKEQAHFGHRGDWGPLMMAWSMAHGAAALQDHPHLRNPSPCMQGVGAEHTESGMLGVWRNPLYEETRYMAYSSLTVGAWGVFHWIRKFGRPDNTVILGQVGRLYRELRTLIPAFEASYERPPFAVRHNHENITRQFLTDSVPDLTTLALEDRDNYYLIVSDNGGTFGDVTLRLKGLKLPTDRPRSASVLNEGWERMLIYDASRDEWELTRHTMIFGDINVWVIRKHPTSKNETHP
;
A
#
# COMPACT_ATOMS: atom_id res chain seq x y z
N MET A 1 23.83 -3.94 -57.26
CA MET A 1 23.24 -3.81 -55.92
C MET A 1 23.37 -5.14 -55.20
N PRO A 2 24.08 -5.21 -54.07
CA PRO A 2 23.86 -6.26 -53.10
C PRO A 2 23.17 -5.72 -51.84
N LEU A 3 22.41 -6.62 -51.22
CA LEU A 3 21.44 -6.44 -50.15
C LEU A 3 22.03 -5.82 -48.87
N LEU A 4 21.22 -4.98 -48.23
CA LEU A 4 21.44 -4.46 -46.88
C LEU A 4 21.45 -5.61 -45.86
N PRO A 5 22.32 -5.58 -44.84
CA PRO A 5 22.34 -6.59 -43.78
C PRO A 5 21.12 -6.45 -42.86
N ALA A 6 20.59 -7.61 -42.44
CA ALA A 6 19.50 -7.73 -41.49
C ALA A 6 19.88 -7.21 -40.08
N VAL A 7 18.87 -6.63 -39.44
CA VAL A 7 18.86 -6.08 -38.09
C VAL A 7 18.83 -7.24 -37.08
N ALA A 8 19.71 -7.18 -36.07
CA ALA A 8 19.81 -8.02 -34.87
C ALA A 8 19.98 -9.55 -35.07
N ASP A 9 21.23 -9.98 -35.33
CA ASP A 9 21.66 -11.36 -35.08
C ASP A 9 22.18 -11.48 -33.64
N VAL A 10 21.34 -11.98 -32.74
CA VAL A 10 21.71 -12.38 -31.37
C VAL A 10 22.03 -13.89 -31.29
N PHE A 11 22.04 -14.60 -32.43
CA PHE A 11 22.02 -16.08 -32.49
C PHE A 11 23.37 -16.78 -32.37
N GLN A 12 24.47 -16.05 -32.13
CA GLN A 12 25.79 -16.64 -31.95
C GLN A 12 26.57 -15.85 -30.89
N MET A 13 26.29 -16.05 -29.61
CA MET A 13 27.10 -15.46 -28.53
C MET A 13 28.27 -16.39 -28.17
N PRO A 14 29.52 -16.13 -28.61
CA PRO A 14 30.71 -16.73 -27.98
C PRO A 14 30.83 -16.24 -26.53
N ALA A 15 31.55 -17.00 -25.70
CA ALA A 15 31.79 -16.66 -24.30
C ALA A 15 32.32 -15.21 -24.18
N GLY A 16 31.57 -14.35 -23.49
CA GLY A 16 31.96 -12.96 -23.23
C GLY A 16 31.10 -11.87 -23.88
N PHE A 17 30.10 -12.21 -24.70
CA PHE A 17 29.14 -11.22 -25.21
C PHE A 17 27.73 -11.65 -24.87
N ARG A 18 27.14 -10.94 -23.91
CA ARG A 18 25.89 -11.23 -23.18
C ARG A 18 24.99 -9.98 -23.18
N ASN A 19 25.09 -9.22 -24.27
CA ASN A 19 24.87 -7.77 -24.25
C ASN A 19 23.39 -7.39 -24.33
N LEU A 20 23.02 -6.39 -23.51
CA LEU A 20 21.78 -5.64 -23.64
C LEU A 20 21.95 -4.55 -24.69
N GLU A 21 21.14 -4.59 -25.76
CA GLU A 21 21.07 -3.48 -26.69
C GLU A 21 20.16 -2.39 -26.12
N MET A 22 20.68 -1.18 -25.99
CA MET A 22 20.00 -0.06 -25.35
C MET A 22 19.84 1.10 -26.34
N VAL A 23 18.66 1.71 -26.37
CA VAL A 23 18.37 2.95 -27.12
C VAL A 23 18.26 4.13 -26.18
N THR A 24 18.57 5.34 -26.67
CA THR A 24 18.47 6.57 -25.86
C THR A 24 17.11 7.23 -26.03
N VAL A 25 16.42 7.47 -24.92
CA VAL A 25 15.15 8.21 -24.87
C VAL A 25 15.45 9.66 -24.45
N GLY A 26 15.34 10.57 -25.42
CA GLY A 26 15.68 12.00 -25.27
C GLY A 26 14.52 12.89 -24.83
N HIS A 27 14.60 14.19 -25.17
CA HIS A 27 13.55 15.19 -24.91
C HIS A 27 13.12 15.30 -23.44
N ALA A 28 14.07 15.61 -22.57
CA ALA A 28 13.81 15.84 -21.14
C ALA A 28 12.76 16.94 -20.92
N GLY A 29 11.91 16.77 -19.90
CA GLY A 29 10.87 17.74 -19.53
C GLY A 29 9.73 17.84 -20.55
N ASN A 30 9.50 16.78 -21.33
CA ASN A 30 8.37 16.71 -22.25
C ASN A 30 7.05 16.72 -21.47
N SER A 31 6.02 17.38 -22.02
CA SER A 31 4.68 17.34 -21.44
C SER A 31 4.16 15.91 -21.34
N PRO A 32 3.37 15.59 -20.29
CA PRO A 32 2.69 14.30 -20.20
C PRO A 32 1.63 14.17 -21.30
N ASP A 33 1.24 12.93 -21.55
CA ASP A 33 0.14 12.55 -22.44
C ASP A 33 -1.23 12.89 -21.82
N THR A 34 -2.32 12.71 -22.57
CA THR A 34 -3.69 13.04 -22.11
C THR A 34 -4.16 12.23 -20.90
N ASN A 35 -3.49 11.12 -20.60
CA ASN A 35 -3.74 10.27 -19.42
C ASN A 35 -2.83 10.61 -18.23
N GLY A 36 -1.98 11.64 -18.34
CA GLY A 36 -1.04 12.06 -17.29
C GLY A 36 0.32 11.36 -17.30
N LEU A 37 0.55 10.38 -18.18
CA LEU A 37 1.79 9.60 -18.22
C LEU A 37 2.81 10.13 -19.22
N GLY A 38 4.05 9.68 -19.06
CA GLY A 38 5.13 9.85 -20.02
C GLY A 38 5.96 11.10 -19.81
N HIS A 39 5.72 11.91 -18.78
CA HIS A 39 6.57 13.06 -18.45
C HIS A 39 7.87 12.56 -17.80
N VAL A 40 9.01 12.79 -18.46
CA VAL A 40 10.32 12.35 -17.93
C VAL A 40 11.29 13.53 -17.89
N ALA A 41 11.77 13.84 -16.69
CA ALA A 41 12.59 15.03 -16.43
C ALA A 41 14.01 14.97 -17.00
N ARG A 42 14.52 13.77 -17.34
CA ARG A 42 15.90 13.56 -17.80
C ARG A 42 15.96 12.53 -18.93
N PRO A 43 16.97 12.61 -19.82
CA PRO A 43 17.20 11.52 -20.76
C PRO A 43 17.68 10.27 -20.03
N PHE A 44 17.34 9.12 -20.57
CA PHE A 44 17.75 7.81 -20.06
C PHE A 44 17.93 6.85 -21.24
N ARG A 45 18.42 5.64 -20.97
CA ARG A 45 18.47 4.56 -21.95
C ARG A 45 17.50 3.46 -21.57
N ILE A 46 16.97 2.75 -22.55
CA ILE A 46 16.08 1.61 -22.33
C ILE A 46 16.42 0.49 -23.29
N GLY A 47 16.18 -0.74 -22.88
CA GLY A 47 16.32 -1.92 -23.71
C GLY A 47 15.56 -1.74 -25.01
N ARG A 48 16.27 -1.96 -26.12
CA ARG A 48 15.67 -2.01 -27.46
C ARG A 48 14.57 -3.07 -27.53
N PHE A 49 14.78 -4.16 -26.79
CA PHE A 49 13.94 -5.35 -26.73
C PHE A 49 13.57 -5.71 -25.29
N GLU A 50 12.58 -6.59 -25.15
CA GLU A 50 12.31 -7.34 -23.91
C GLU A 50 13.52 -8.21 -23.52
N ILE A 51 13.65 -8.56 -22.24
CA ILE A 51 14.66 -9.54 -21.80
C ILE A 51 14.33 -10.92 -22.37
N THR A 52 15.29 -11.57 -23.01
CA THR A 52 15.08 -12.87 -23.65
C THR A 52 15.30 -14.04 -22.68
N ALA A 53 14.74 -15.20 -23.03
CA ALA A 53 14.97 -16.43 -22.29
C ALA A 53 16.46 -16.80 -22.22
N ALA A 54 17.24 -16.56 -23.27
CA ALA A 54 18.69 -16.79 -23.26
C ALA A 54 19.44 -15.87 -22.29
N GLN A 55 19.09 -14.58 -22.25
CA GLN A 55 19.66 -13.63 -21.29
C GLN A 55 19.32 -14.02 -19.85
N TYR A 56 18.10 -14.50 -19.60
CA TYR A 56 17.71 -14.94 -18.27
C TYR A 56 18.36 -16.26 -17.86
N VAL A 57 18.52 -17.23 -18.77
CA VAL A 57 19.27 -18.48 -18.53
C VAL A 57 20.70 -18.19 -18.05
N GLU A 58 21.32 -17.16 -18.60
CA GLU A 58 22.64 -16.76 -18.17
C GLU A 58 22.68 -16.30 -16.71
N PHE A 59 21.73 -15.44 -16.34
CA PHE A 59 21.54 -14.99 -14.97
C PHE A 59 21.29 -16.17 -14.02
N LEU A 60 20.40 -17.10 -14.41
CA LEU A 60 20.12 -18.31 -13.63
C LEU A 60 21.36 -19.20 -13.45
N ASN A 61 22.19 -19.36 -14.48
CA ASN A 61 23.42 -20.15 -14.38
C ASN A 61 24.50 -19.47 -13.51
N ALA A 62 24.43 -18.15 -13.37
CA ALA A 62 25.27 -17.40 -12.45
C ALA A 62 24.76 -17.50 -11.00
N LYS A 63 23.45 -17.34 -10.76
CA LYS A 63 22.91 -17.08 -9.42
C LYS A 63 22.02 -18.20 -8.86
N ALA A 64 21.27 -18.91 -9.69
CA ALA A 64 20.23 -19.86 -9.24
C ALA A 64 20.73 -21.31 -9.09
N ARG A 65 21.93 -21.55 -8.53
CA ARG A 65 22.51 -22.91 -8.44
C ARG A 65 21.92 -23.77 -7.32
N ALA A 66 21.36 -23.15 -6.27
CA ALA A 66 20.87 -23.82 -5.06
C ALA A 66 19.47 -23.40 -4.61
N ASP A 67 18.73 -22.65 -5.45
CA ASP A 67 17.53 -21.87 -5.09
C ASP A 67 17.78 -20.82 -3.99
N GLY A 68 19.05 -20.47 -3.72
CA GLY A 68 19.44 -19.30 -2.92
C GLY A 68 19.42 -18.05 -3.79
N ASP A 69 19.05 -16.91 -3.21
CA ASP A 69 18.77 -15.62 -3.87
C ASP A 69 17.36 -15.50 -4.50
N GLY A 70 16.32 -15.92 -3.77
CA GLY A 70 14.94 -15.50 -4.04
C GLY A 70 14.13 -16.32 -5.03
N ASP A 71 14.46 -17.60 -5.21
CA ASP A 71 13.69 -18.56 -6.05
C ASP A 71 13.50 -18.12 -7.51
N LEU A 72 14.59 -17.61 -8.12
CA LEU A 72 14.65 -16.99 -9.46
C LEU A 72 14.11 -17.84 -10.63
N TRP A 73 13.85 -19.14 -10.41
CA TRP A 73 13.39 -20.05 -11.45
C TRP A 73 12.05 -20.70 -11.04
N ASN A 74 11.08 -20.67 -11.95
CA ASN A 74 9.74 -21.20 -11.72
C ASN A 74 9.52 -22.50 -12.54
N ASN A 75 8.86 -23.50 -11.95
CA ASN A 75 8.51 -24.76 -12.65
C ASN A 75 7.66 -24.54 -13.91
N ASP A 76 6.87 -23.46 -13.94
CA ASP A 76 6.03 -23.11 -15.08
C ASP A 76 6.82 -22.55 -16.27
N MET A 77 8.11 -22.25 -16.12
CA MET A 77 9.00 -21.94 -17.23
C MET A 77 9.27 -23.17 -18.13
N ASP A 78 9.00 -24.39 -17.68
CA ASP A 78 9.33 -25.65 -18.37
C ASP A 78 8.08 -26.50 -18.67
N LYS A 79 7.72 -26.69 -19.95
CA LYS A 79 6.55 -27.54 -20.31
C LYS A 79 6.65 -28.97 -19.84
N VAL A 80 7.87 -29.52 -19.69
CA VAL A 80 8.04 -30.92 -19.27
C VAL A 80 7.53 -31.08 -17.84
N ARG A 81 7.52 -30.00 -17.06
CA ARG A 81 7.09 -29.98 -15.65
C ARG A 81 5.65 -29.52 -15.46
N SER A 82 5.19 -28.58 -16.28
CA SER A 82 3.91 -27.87 -16.08
C SER A 82 2.89 -28.07 -17.22
N GLY A 83 3.24 -28.85 -18.25
CA GLY A 83 2.37 -29.12 -19.39
C GLY A 83 2.46 -28.06 -20.51
N PRO A 84 1.68 -28.20 -21.60
CA PRO A 84 1.70 -27.27 -22.73
C PRO A 84 1.20 -25.87 -22.32
N GLY A 85 1.67 -24.80 -22.96
CA GLY A 85 1.19 -23.45 -22.71
C GLY A 85 2.18 -22.34 -23.08
N PRO A 86 1.80 -21.06 -22.91
CA PRO A 86 2.62 -19.89 -23.23
C PRO A 86 3.75 -19.70 -22.20
N ARG A 87 4.93 -20.27 -22.46
CA ARG A 87 6.09 -20.23 -21.55
C ARG A 87 7.42 -20.05 -22.31
N CYS A 88 8.44 -19.57 -21.61
CA CYS A 88 9.77 -19.28 -22.16
C CYS A 88 10.64 -20.54 -22.38
N GLU A 89 10.17 -21.72 -21.95
CA GLU A 89 10.85 -23.01 -22.10
C GLU A 89 12.29 -23.04 -21.53
N ILE A 90 12.47 -22.43 -20.36
CA ILE A 90 13.73 -22.55 -19.60
C ILE A 90 13.68 -23.84 -18.78
N ARG A 91 14.59 -24.75 -19.08
CA ARG A 91 14.71 -26.08 -18.48
C ARG A 91 15.79 -26.09 -17.42
N ARG A 92 15.47 -26.66 -16.26
CA ARG A 92 16.42 -26.91 -15.17
C ARG A 92 16.77 -28.39 -15.09
N SER A 93 18.07 -28.67 -14.98
CA SER A 93 18.66 -30.01 -14.80
C SER A 93 19.71 -30.00 -13.68
N GLY A 94 20.16 -31.18 -13.24
CA GLY A 94 21.08 -31.33 -12.12
C GLY A 94 20.38 -31.36 -10.74
N GLU A 95 21.18 -31.23 -9.69
CA GLU A 95 20.74 -31.30 -8.29
C GLU A 95 20.95 -29.95 -7.57
N ARG A 96 20.25 -29.75 -6.45
CA ARG A 96 20.38 -28.53 -5.63
C ARG A 96 21.85 -28.28 -5.27
N GLY A 97 22.33 -27.07 -5.52
CA GLY A 97 23.74 -26.68 -5.37
C GLY A 97 24.54 -26.76 -6.68
N SER A 98 23.99 -27.39 -7.71
CA SER A 98 24.63 -27.62 -9.01
C SER A 98 23.67 -27.49 -10.20
N TYR A 99 22.53 -26.82 -10.01
CA TYR A 99 21.53 -26.68 -11.06
C TYR A 99 22.11 -26.00 -12.30
N GLN A 100 21.73 -26.53 -13.46
CA GLN A 100 22.04 -25.98 -14.78
C GLN A 100 20.76 -25.65 -15.51
N HIS A 101 20.75 -24.49 -16.13
CA HIS A 101 19.64 -23.94 -16.88
C HIS A 101 20.00 -23.89 -18.36
N SER A 102 19.04 -24.27 -19.19
CA SER A 102 19.13 -24.23 -20.65
C SER A 102 17.80 -23.80 -21.23
N VAL A 103 17.80 -23.27 -22.45
CA VAL A 103 16.58 -22.92 -23.16
C VAL A 103 16.28 -23.97 -24.22
N ALA A 104 15.00 -24.27 -24.44
CA ALA A 104 14.60 -25.15 -25.55
C ALA A 104 15.02 -24.57 -26.92
N PRO A 105 15.25 -25.41 -27.94
CA PRO A 105 15.47 -24.95 -29.31
C PRO A 105 14.38 -23.98 -29.74
N ASP A 106 14.76 -22.91 -30.42
CA ASP A 106 13.91 -21.82 -30.90
C ASP A 106 13.30 -20.91 -29.80
N TYR A 107 13.56 -21.12 -28.51
CA TYR A 107 13.03 -20.23 -27.45
C TYR A 107 14.00 -19.15 -26.97
N GLY A 108 15.29 -19.24 -27.34
CA GLY A 108 16.34 -18.36 -26.82
C GLY A 108 16.09 -16.86 -27.02
N ASN A 109 15.52 -16.47 -28.16
CA ASN A 109 15.27 -15.08 -28.54
C ASN A 109 13.82 -14.61 -28.32
N ARG A 110 13.02 -15.42 -27.62
CA ARG A 110 11.68 -15.05 -27.17
C ARG A 110 11.78 -14.42 -25.78
N PRO A 111 10.85 -13.53 -25.41
CA PRO A 111 10.85 -12.91 -24.10
C PRO A 111 10.82 -13.96 -22.99
N VAL A 112 11.53 -13.69 -21.90
CA VAL A 112 11.33 -14.43 -20.66
C VAL A 112 9.96 -14.09 -20.07
N ASN A 113 9.29 -15.09 -19.51
CA ASN A 113 8.05 -14.93 -18.75
C ASN A 113 8.07 -15.83 -17.52
N PHE A 114 7.04 -15.75 -16.67
CA PHE A 114 7.05 -16.35 -15.32
C PHE A 114 8.17 -15.80 -14.42
N VAL A 115 8.42 -14.51 -14.54
CA VAL A 115 9.38 -13.77 -13.70
C VAL A 115 8.64 -12.73 -12.89
N SER A 116 8.95 -12.64 -11.61
CA SER A 116 8.38 -11.63 -10.72
C SER A 116 9.07 -10.28 -10.88
N PHE A 117 8.47 -9.23 -10.31
CA PHE A 117 9.15 -7.93 -10.18
C PHE A 117 10.43 -8.05 -9.34
N LEU A 118 10.46 -8.92 -8.32
CA LEU A 118 11.65 -9.15 -7.51
C LEU A 118 12.76 -9.86 -8.31
N ASP A 119 12.42 -10.79 -9.19
CA ASP A 119 13.39 -11.42 -10.09
C ASP A 119 13.98 -10.40 -11.06
N ALA A 120 13.14 -9.52 -11.61
CA ALA A 120 13.60 -8.41 -12.45
C ALA A 120 14.50 -7.43 -11.67
N CYS A 121 14.22 -7.16 -10.38
CA CYS A 121 15.08 -6.36 -9.51
C CYS A 121 16.44 -7.03 -9.29
N ARG A 122 16.45 -8.34 -8.99
CA ARG A 122 17.68 -9.12 -8.82
C ARG A 122 18.51 -9.18 -10.09
N PHE A 123 17.85 -9.32 -11.25
CA PHE A 123 18.49 -9.21 -12.55
C PHE A 123 19.13 -7.82 -12.75
N CYS A 124 18.42 -6.74 -12.40
CA CYS A 124 18.97 -5.38 -12.46
C CYS A 124 20.13 -5.16 -11.49
N ASN A 125 20.08 -5.71 -10.27
CA ASN A 125 21.19 -5.71 -9.32
C ASN A 125 22.40 -6.44 -9.87
N TRP A 126 22.20 -7.63 -10.43
CA TRP A 126 23.28 -8.39 -11.05
C TRP A 126 23.96 -7.63 -12.19
N LEU A 127 23.18 -6.95 -13.05
CA LEU A 127 23.74 -6.03 -14.05
C LEU A 127 24.46 -4.84 -13.42
N HIS A 128 23.85 -4.23 -12.39
CA HIS A 128 24.43 -3.13 -11.63
C HIS A 128 25.75 -3.54 -10.97
N ASN A 129 25.95 -4.80 -10.63
CA ASN A 129 27.16 -5.28 -9.96
C ASN A 129 28.17 -5.93 -10.92
N GLY A 130 27.99 -5.75 -12.24
CA GLY A 130 28.96 -6.16 -13.24
C GLY A 130 28.80 -7.60 -13.76
N GLN A 131 27.62 -8.21 -13.57
CA GLN A 131 27.30 -9.58 -13.97
C GLN A 131 28.21 -10.64 -13.30
N GLY A 132 28.19 -11.88 -13.78
CA GLY A 132 28.97 -12.98 -13.19
C GLY A 132 28.55 -13.26 -11.76
N ASP A 133 29.49 -13.14 -10.81
CA ASP A 133 29.23 -13.35 -9.38
C ASP A 133 28.64 -12.12 -8.67
N GLY A 134 28.25 -11.07 -9.43
CA GLY A 134 27.66 -9.84 -8.91
C GLY A 134 26.48 -10.09 -7.95
N ASP A 135 26.34 -9.19 -6.97
CA ASP A 135 25.30 -9.25 -5.96
C ASP A 135 23.91 -9.06 -6.60
N THR A 136 22.91 -9.80 -6.10
CA THR A 136 21.51 -9.72 -6.50
C THR A 136 20.64 -9.04 -5.46
N GLU A 137 21.10 -8.90 -4.23
CA GLU A 137 20.33 -8.40 -3.09
C GLU A 137 20.61 -6.93 -2.77
N ASP A 138 21.68 -6.32 -3.30
CA ASP A 138 21.95 -4.89 -3.20
C ASP A 138 22.57 -4.31 -4.47
N GLY A 139 22.39 -3.01 -4.73
CA GLY A 139 22.90 -2.32 -5.92
C GLY A 139 21.90 -1.31 -6.47
N ALA A 140 21.21 -1.67 -7.57
CA ALA A 140 20.11 -0.86 -8.11
C ALA A 140 18.89 -0.83 -7.19
N TYR A 141 18.69 -1.88 -6.40
CA TYR A 141 17.63 -2.09 -5.44
C TYR A 141 18.22 -2.77 -4.21
N THR A 142 17.83 -2.35 -3.01
CA THR A 142 18.19 -3.06 -1.77
C THR A 142 17.06 -4.02 -1.40
N LEU A 143 17.32 -5.33 -1.57
CA LEU A 143 16.38 -6.42 -1.32
C LEU A 143 16.68 -7.16 -0.02
N GLU A 144 17.96 -7.40 0.31
CA GLU A 144 18.39 -8.09 1.53
C GLU A 144 17.51 -9.31 1.88
N GLY A 145 17.36 -10.23 0.94
CA GLY A 145 16.58 -11.47 1.09
C GLY A 145 15.06 -11.28 1.01
N TYR A 146 14.55 -10.11 0.62
CA TYR A 146 13.12 -9.84 0.53
C TYR A 146 12.40 -10.83 -0.42
N GLN A 147 11.36 -11.48 0.11
CA GLN A 147 10.54 -12.46 -0.62
C GLN A 147 9.10 -11.94 -0.88
N GLY A 148 8.89 -10.62 -0.85
CA GLY A 148 7.55 -10.05 -1.07
C GLY A 148 6.60 -10.20 0.12
N MET A 149 7.11 -10.57 1.30
CA MET A 149 6.29 -10.95 2.47
C MET A 149 6.62 -10.21 3.76
N ASP A 150 7.68 -9.40 3.86
CA ASP A 150 7.95 -8.62 5.09
C ASP A 150 7.48 -7.17 5.01
N GLY A 151 7.00 -6.77 3.85
CA GLY A 151 6.48 -5.45 3.58
C GLY A 151 7.51 -4.35 3.33
N ARG A 152 8.72 -4.68 2.87
CA ARG A 152 9.65 -3.68 2.34
C ARG A 152 9.21 -3.23 0.94
N ARG A 153 9.05 -1.92 0.74
CA ARG A 153 8.90 -1.38 -0.61
C ARG A 153 10.24 -1.33 -1.30
N ILE A 154 10.36 -2.08 -2.37
CA ILE A 154 11.53 -2.03 -3.24
C ILE A 154 11.46 -0.76 -4.08
N ARG A 155 12.41 0.15 -3.85
CA ARG A 155 12.61 1.39 -4.61
C ARG A 155 14.00 1.37 -5.25
N ARG A 156 14.11 2.04 -6.39
CA ARG A 156 15.38 2.28 -7.06
C ARG A 156 16.32 3.08 -6.16
N ASN A 157 17.53 2.56 -5.95
CA ASN A 157 18.57 3.27 -5.21
C ASN A 157 19.11 4.45 -6.02
N PRO A 158 19.47 5.57 -5.36
CA PRO A 158 20.24 6.63 -6.00
C PRO A 158 21.53 6.06 -6.62
N GLY A 159 21.83 6.45 -7.86
CA GLY A 159 23.00 5.94 -8.59
C GLY A 159 22.79 4.60 -9.31
N ALA A 160 21.57 4.05 -9.33
CA ALA A 160 21.25 2.85 -10.11
C ALA A 160 21.65 3.00 -11.60
N ARG A 161 22.55 2.13 -12.07
CA ARG A 161 23.02 2.12 -13.47
C ARG A 161 22.08 1.37 -14.41
N PHE A 162 21.46 0.30 -13.93
CA PHE A 162 20.45 -0.52 -14.60
C PHE A 162 19.27 -0.70 -13.66
N PHE A 163 18.05 -0.60 -14.16
CA PHE A 163 16.83 -0.59 -13.36
C PHE A 163 15.61 -0.96 -14.22
N ILE A 164 14.51 -1.37 -13.59
CA ILE A 164 13.20 -1.50 -14.21
C ILE A 164 12.67 -0.09 -14.51
N PRO A 165 12.14 0.21 -15.71
CA PRO A 165 11.63 1.54 -16.02
C PRO A 165 10.43 1.91 -15.14
N THR A 166 10.31 3.19 -14.79
CA THR A 166 9.06 3.76 -14.31
C THR A 166 7.98 3.68 -15.39
N GLU A 167 6.72 3.82 -14.99
CA GLU A 167 5.60 3.83 -15.93
C GLU A 167 5.71 5.00 -16.94
N ASP A 168 6.17 6.17 -16.50
CA ASP A 168 6.45 7.32 -17.36
C ASP A 168 7.62 7.07 -18.32
N GLU A 169 8.72 6.50 -17.84
CA GLU A 169 9.87 6.12 -18.68
C GLU A 169 9.43 5.11 -19.76
N TRP A 170 8.70 4.07 -19.38
CA TRP A 170 8.20 3.06 -20.30
C TRP A 170 7.23 3.68 -21.33
N HIS A 171 6.27 4.48 -20.87
CA HIS A 171 5.23 5.10 -21.71
C HIS A 171 5.83 6.06 -22.74
N LYS A 172 6.78 6.88 -22.31
CA LYS A 172 7.51 7.77 -23.22
C LYS A 172 8.29 7.00 -24.27
N ALA A 173 8.99 5.93 -23.88
CA ALA A 173 9.73 5.10 -24.81
C ALA A 173 8.82 4.45 -25.87
N ALA A 174 7.60 4.07 -25.47
CA ALA A 174 6.63 3.42 -26.35
C ALA A 174 5.96 4.39 -27.33
N TYR A 175 5.42 5.50 -26.84
CA TYR A 175 4.42 6.28 -27.58
C TYR A 175 4.89 7.67 -27.99
N TYR A 176 5.86 8.27 -27.28
CA TYR A 176 6.25 9.65 -27.54
C TYR A 176 7.14 9.75 -28.77
N ASP A 177 6.78 10.64 -29.68
CA ASP A 177 7.57 10.96 -30.87
C ASP A 177 7.81 12.47 -30.92
N PRO A 178 9.07 12.93 -30.75
CA PRO A 178 9.40 14.34 -30.83
C PRO A 178 9.25 14.92 -32.24
N ALA A 179 9.23 14.07 -33.26
CA ALA A 179 9.07 14.42 -34.66
C ALA A 179 7.68 14.03 -35.20
N LYS A 180 6.70 13.81 -34.30
CA LYS A 180 5.32 13.50 -34.69
C LYS A 180 4.75 14.61 -35.60
N PRO A 181 4.10 14.25 -36.72
CA PRO A 181 3.42 15.23 -37.57
C PRO A 181 2.41 16.04 -36.76
N GLY A 182 2.48 17.37 -36.88
CA GLY A 182 1.66 18.30 -36.08
C GLY A 182 2.31 18.75 -34.76
N GLY A 183 3.52 18.29 -34.46
CA GLY A 183 4.28 18.66 -33.26
C GLY A 183 4.54 17.46 -32.35
N ALA A 184 5.55 17.58 -31.50
CA ALA A 184 5.94 16.53 -30.56
C ALA A 184 4.75 16.06 -29.71
N GLY A 185 4.60 14.75 -29.55
CA GLY A 185 3.50 14.18 -28.77
C GLY A 185 3.42 12.67 -28.86
N TYR A 186 2.33 12.11 -28.35
CA TYR A 186 2.14 10.67 -28.23
C TYR A 186 1.31 10.10 -29.39
N TRP A 187 1.69 8.92 -29.86
CA TRP A 187 0.92 8.09 -30.79
C TRP A 187 -0.06 7.21 -30.03
N ARG A 188 -1.21 6.87 -30.64
CA ARG A 188 -2.18 5.95 -30.01
C ARG A 188 -1.62 4.53 -29.81
N TYR A 189 -0.72 4.09 -30.69
CA TYR A 189 -0.08 2.78 -30.67
C TYR A 189 1.45 2.94 -30.69
N PRO A 190 2.21 2.00 -30.07
CA PRO A 190 3.66 2.13 -29.92
C PRO A 190 4.43 1.98 -31.24
N THR A 191 3.74 1.54 -32.30
CA THR A 191 4.22 1.40 -33.68
C THR A 191 4.22 2.71 -34.46
N ARG A 192 4.25 3.86 -33.77
CA ARG A 192 4.23 5.21 -34.35
C ARG A 192 3.02 5.49 -35.24
N SER A 193 1.86 5.00 -34.81
CA SER A 193 0.62 5.09 -35.58
C SER A 193 -0.57 5.42 -34.69
N ASN A 194 -1.54 6.13 -35.26
CA ASN A 194 -2.88 6.27 -34.65
C ASN A 194 -3.84 5.17 -35.11
N GLU A 195 -3.46 4.40 -36.13
CA GLU A 195 -4.22 3.29 -36.68
C GLU A 195 -3.83 1.98 -35.99
N LYS A 196 -4.83 1.12 -35.77
CA LYS A 196 -4.65 -0.19 -35.12
C LYS A 196 -3.57 -1.03 -35.84
N PRO A 197 -2.58 -1.59 -35.11
CA PRO A 197 -1.58 -2.46 -35.70
C PRO A 197 -2.18 -3.71 -36.33
N GLY A 198 -1.66 -4.08 -37.49
CA GLY A 198 -1.86 -5.40 -38.08
C GLY A 198 -1.02 -6.47 -37.36
N ARG A 199 -0.96 -7.67 -37.95
CA ARG A 199 -0.15 -8.79 -37.45
C ARG A 199 0.81 -9.38 -38.48
N ASP A 200 1.01 -8.66 -39.60
CA ASP A 200 1.96 -9.03 -40.64
C ASP A 200 3.37 -8.57 -40.25
N PHE A 201 4.31 -9.51 -40.18
CA PHE A 201 5.71 -9.26 -39.83
C PHE A 201 6.41 -8.26 -40.77
N ALA A 202 5.94 -8.13 -42.02
CA ALA A 202 6.51 -7.19 -42.98
C ALA A 202 5.97 -5.75 -42.85
N SER A 203 4.86 -5.55 -42.13
CA SER A 203 4.19 -4.25 -42.01
C SER A 203 4.96 -3.27 -41.13
N THR A 204 4.86 -1.98 -41.46
CA THR A 204 5.38 -0.88 -40.62
C THR A 204 4.52 -0.57 -39.39
N ASN A 205 3.33 -1.16 -39.32
CA ASN A 205 2.39 -1.04 -38.21
C ASN A 205 1.85 -2.42 -37.85
N ALA A 206 2.62 -3.20 -37.09
CA ALA A 206 2.23 -4.53 -36.66
C ALA A 206 2.82 -4.91 -35.29
N ALA A 207 2.14 -5.84 -34.61
CA ALA A 207 2.55 -6.39 -33.34
C ALA A 207 1.99 -7.82 -33.13
N ASN A 208 2.50 -8.53 -32.12
CA ASN A 208 2.00 -9.86 -31.72
C ASN A 208 0.95 -9.74 -30.60
N TYR A 209 -0.33 -9.81 -30.95
CA TYR A 209 -1.46 -9.68 -30.02
C TYR A 209 -2.64 -10.58 -30.43
N TYR A 210 -3.65 -10.66 -29.57
CA TYR A 210 -4.85 -11.46 -29.79
C TYR A 210 -5.83 -10.74 -30.73
N ALA A 211 -6.15 -11.36 -31.87
CA ALA A 211 -7.22 -10.89 -32.74
C ALA A 211 -7.98 -12.08 -33.32
N GLY A 212 -9.03 -12.50 -32.61
CA GLY A 212 -9.81 -13.70 -32.94
C GLY A 212 -9.02 -15.01 -32.82
N GLY A 213 -7.87 -14.97 -32.14
CA GLY A 213 -6.91 -16.07 -32.02
C GLY A 213 -5.48 -15.54 -31.84
N ASN A 214 -4.61 -16.37 -31.25
CA ASN A 214 -3.18 -16.07 -31.11
C ASN A 214 -2.50 -16.08 -32.48
N LEU A 215 -1.62 -15.11 -32.73
CA LEU A 215 -0.85 -15.05 -33.99
C LEU A 215 0.05 -16.28 -34.16
N LEU A 216 0.71 -16.69 -33.07
CA LEU A 216 1.61 -17.84 -33.02
C LEU A 216 1.02 -18.91 -32.11
N THR A 217 0.52 -20.00 -32.67
CA THR A 217 -0.18 -21.04 -31.89
C THR A 217 0.77 -22.01 -31.18
N ASN A 218 1.99 -22.18 -31.68
CA ASN A 218 2.96 -23.13 -31.14
C ASN A 218 3.91 -22.51 -30.10
N HIS A 219 4.21 -21.22 -30.25
CA HIS A 219 5.18 -20.50 -29.42
C HIS A 219 4.55 -19.37 -28.60
N PHE A 220 3.38 -18.86 -29.01
CA PHE A 220 2.68 -17.70 -28.44
C PHE A 220 3.41 -16.37 -28.57
N PHE A 221 4.72 -16.35 -28.37
CA PHE A 221 5.59 -15.18 -28.46
C PHE A 221 6.39 -15.16 -29.77
N ALA A 222 6.49 -13.98 -30.37
CA ALA A 222 7.42 -13.74 -31.46
C ALA A 222 8.83 -13.59 -30.89
N GLU A 223 9.85 -13.77 -31.73
CA GLU A 223 11.19 -13.36 -31.37
C GLU A 223 11.22 -11.85 -31.19
N VAL A 224 12.00 -11.38 -30.22
CA VAL A 224 12.14 -9.94 -30.01
C VAL A 224 12.64 -9.28 -31.28
N GLY A 225 12.00 -8.19 -31.69
CA GLY A 225 12.31 -7.48 -32.94
C GLY A 225 11.81 -8.13 -34.23
N ALA A 226 11.02 -9.21 -34.18
CA ALA A 226 10.51 -9.87 -35.38
C ALA A 226 9.68 -8.93 -36.28
N PHE A 227 8.97 -7.96 -35.70
CA PHE A 227 8.33 -6.86 -36.43
C PHE A 227 9.33 -5.75 -36.75
N SER A 228 10.39 -6.09 -37.50
CA SER A 228 11.56 -5.23 -37.75
C SER A 228 11.24 -3.85 -38.34
N ASN A 229 10.08 -3.72 -39.02
CA ASN A 229 9.62 -2.48 -39.64
C ASN A 229 8.70 -1.62 -38.76
N ALA A 230 8.34 -2.09 -37.55
CA ALA A 230 7.39 -1.41 -36.66
C ALA A 230 7.98 -0.96 -35.31
N PRO A 231 9.18 -0.32 -35.25
CA PRO A 231 9.71 0.22 -34.00
C PRO A 231 8.94 1.46 -33.52
N SER A 232 9.10 1.77 -32.24
CA SER A 232 8.73 3.08 -31.69
C SER A 232 9.60 4.21 -32.25
N ALA A 233 9.26 5.46 -31.92
CA ALA A 233 10.03 6.62 -32.35
C ALA A 233 11.45 6.66 -31.76
N PHE A 234 11.68 6.01 -30.61
CA PHE A 234 13.00 5.86 -30.02
C PHE A 234 13.71 4.56 -30.43
N GLY A 235 13.08 3.74 -31.28
CA GLY A 235 13.68 2.52 -31.81
C GLY A 235 13.52 1.31 -30.89
N THR A 236 12.61 1.34 -29.92
CA THR A 236 12.22 0.16 -29.12
C THR A 236 11.23 -0.71 -29.89
N PHE A 237 11.23 -2.02 -29.61
CA PHE A 237 10.34 -3.01 -30.22
C PHE A 237 9.40 -3.63 -29.20
N ASP A 238 8.34 -4.24 -29.74
CA ASP A 238 7.44 -5.17 -29.06
C ASP A 238 6.61 -4.60 -27.91
N GLN A 239 6.71 -3.30 -27.60
CA GLN A 239 5.90 -2.65 -26.55
C GLN A 239 4.38 -2.66 -26.80
N GLY A 240 3.93 -3.15 -27.95
CA GLY A 240 2.52 -3.38 -28.27
C GLY A 240 2.17 -4.84 -28.49
N GLY A 241 3.00 -5.79 -28.04
CA GLY A 241 2.81 -7.21 -28.28
C GLY A 241 3.70 -8.09 -27.39
N ASN A 242 3.68 -9.40 -27.64
CA ASN A 242 4.45 -10.40 -26.89
C ASN A 242 4.05 -10.56 -25.42
N VAL A 243 4.66 -9.82 -24.49
CA VAL A 243 4.33 -9.89 -23.06
C VAL A 243 4.00 -8.50 -22.51
N TYR A 244 3.22 -8.49 -21.44
CA TYR A 244 3.23 -7.34 -20.54
C TYR A 244 4.57 -7.26 -19.82
N GLU A 245 4.93 -6.07 -19.38
CA GLU A 245 6.23 -5.81 -18.79
C GLU A 245 6.10 -5.11 -17.45
N TRP A 246 6.89 -5.59 -16.49
CA TRP A 246 7.03 -4.93 -15.20
C TRP A 246 7.51 -3.49 -15.34
N THR A 247 6.87 -2.59 -14.59
CA THR A 247 7.32 -1.23 -14.36
C THR A 247 7.47 -0.98 -12.86
N GLU A 248 8.14 0.10 -12.48
CA GLU A 248 8.23 0.53 -11.08
C GLU A 248 6.93 1.17 -10.55
N ALA A 249 5.84 1.24 -11.35
CA ALA A 249 4.57 1.78 -10.89
C ALA A 249 4.05 1.04 -9.65
N LEU A 250 3.38 1.80 -8.79
CA LEU A 250 2.67 1.30 -7.61
C LEU A 250 1.21 1.70 -7.69
N ASN A 251 0.28 0.74 -7.82
CA ASN A 251 -1.15 1.06 -7.78
C ASN A 251 -2.08 -0.10 -7.35
N PRO A 252 -2.98 0.13 -6.36
CA PRO A 252 -2.76 0.97 -5.20
C PRO A 252 -1.88 0.23 -4.17
N PRO A 253 -1.14 0.95 -3.32
CA PRO A 253 0.26 1.30 -3.51
C PRO A 253 1.29 0.17 -3.26
N PHE A 254 0.90 -1.08 -3.51
CA PHE A 254 1.71 -2.29 -3.27
C PHE A 254 1.72 -3.26 -4.46
N LEU A 255 0.84 -3.06 -5.44
CA LEU A 255 0.92 -3.80 -6.69
C LEU A 255 1.84 -3.08 -7.66
N ARG A 256 2.57 -3.87 -8.43
CA ARG A 256 3.44 -3.41 -9.51
C ARG A 256 2.64 -3.25 -10.78
N GLY A 257 2.78 -2.08 -11.39
CA GLY A 257 2.13 -1.76 -12.66
C GLY A 257 2.78 -2.50 -13.82
N LEU A 258 1.93 -3.00 -14.71
CA LEU A 258 2.33 -3.54 -15.99
C LEU A 258 2.04 -2.55 -17.12
N ARG A 259 2.88 -2.63 -18.14
CA ARG A 259 2.69 -1.93 -19.41
C ARG A 259 2.96 -2.88 -20.57
N GLY A 260 2.59 -2.47 -21.77
CA GLY A 260 2.72 -3.29 -22.97
C GLY A 260 1.41 -3.93 -23.36
N GLY A 261 1.51 -4.90 -24.27
CA GLY A 261 0.36 -5.64 -24.76
C GLY A 261 0.68 -7.11 -24.88
N GLY A 262 0.02 -7.96 -24.09
CA GLY A 262 0.28 -9.40 -24.16
C GLY A 262 -0.19 -10.02 -25.49
N PHE A 263 0.47 -11.09 -25.93
CA PHE A 263 0.04 -11.90 -27.08
C PHE A 263 -1.42 -12.37 -26.99
N ASN A 264 -1.94 -12.49 -25.77
CA ASN A 264 -3.29 -12.93 -25.42
C ASN A 264 -4.28 -11.76 -25.19
N SER A 265 -3.84 -10.53 -25.42
CA SER A 265 -4.64 -9.32 -25.21
C SER A 265 -5.11 -8.74 -26.53
N ASP A 266 -6.35 -8.25 -26.56
CA ASP A 266 -6.89 -7.56 -27.71
C ASP A 266 -6.31 -6.13 -27.85
N ASP A 267 -6.80 -5.35 -28.81
CA ASP A 267 -6.27 -4.02 -29.06
C ASP A 267 -6.54 -2.99 -27.96
N ALA A 268 -7.43 -3.28 -27.01
CA ALA A 268 -7.57 -2.45 -25.83
C ALA A 268 -6.31 -2.53 -24.94
N GLY A 269 -5.59 -3.66 -24.98
CA GLY A 269 -4.32 -3.81 -24.28
C GLY A 269 -3.14 -3.07 -24.94
N LEU A 270 -3.29 -2.62 -26.19
CA LEU A 270 -2.20 -2.03 -26.99
C LEU A 270 -2.32 -0.53 -27.22
N ASN A 271 -3.52 0.01 -27.02
CA ASN A 271 -3.86 1.38 -27.37
C ASN A 271 -3.84 2.29 -26.16
N LEU A 272 -3.73 3.59 -26.39
CA LEU A 272 -3.91 4.58 -25.33
C LEU A 272 -5.40 4.81 -24.99
N PRO A 273 -5.77 4.90 -23.69
CA PRO A 273 -5.00 4.44 -22.52
C PRO A 273 -5.20 2.92 -22.30
N PRO A 274 -4.14 2.11 -22.22
CA PRO A 274 -4.32 0.67 -22.01
C PRO A 274 -4.78 0.44 -20.56
N PRO A 275 -5.59 -0.60 -20.29
CA PRO A 275 -5.87 -1.02 -18.93
C PRO A 275 -4.56 -1.30 -18.21
N SER A 276 -4.36 -0.67 -17.06
CA SER A 276 -3.22 -0.99 -16.23
C SER A 276 -3.50 -2.30 -15.51
N HIS A 277 -2.70 -3.32 -15.82
CA HIS A 277 -2.71 -4.58 -15.08
C HIS A 277 -1.77 -4.46 -13.89
N TYR A 278 -2.17 -5.03 -12.77
CA TYR A 278 -1.46 -4.89 -11.51
C TYR A 278 -1.30 -6.25 -10.85
N TYR A 279 -0.11 -6.53 -10.35
CA TYR A 279 0.19 -7.78 -9.65
C TYR A 279 1.10 -7.53 -8.46
N THR A 280 1.15 -8.47 -7.52
CA THR A 280 2.08 -8.36 -6.39
C THR A 280 3.53 -8.45 -6.87
N SER A 281 4.48 -7.90 -6.08
CA SER A 281 5.90 -7.93 -6.46
C SER A 281 6.48 -9.35 -6.62
N LYS A 282 5.80 -10.39 -6.13
CA LYS A 282 6.20 -11.81 -6.19
C LYS A 282 5.40 -12.66 -7.18
N SER A 283 4.51 -12.05 -7.96
CA SER A 283 3.66 -12.80 -8.89
C SER A 283 4.45 -13.22 -10.12
N ASP A 284 4.45 -14.51 -10.45
CA ASP A 284 5.05 -15.06 -11.67
C ASP A 284 3.95 -15.39 -12.67
N VAL A 285 3.78 -14.56 -13.70
CA VAL A 285 2.62 -14.65 -14.60
C VAL A 285 3.07 -15.03 -16.02
N HIS A 286 2.33 -15.94 -16.65
CA HIS A 286 2.62 -16.49 -17.98
C HIS A 286 2.62 -15.47 -19.13
N CYS A 287 2.03 -14.29 -18.95
CA CYS A 287 2.01 -13.24 -19.97
C CYS A 287 2.86 -12.03 -19.58
N VAL A 288 3.73 -12.16 -18.56
CA VAL A 288 4.50 -11.05 -18.01
C VAL A 288 6.00 -11.35 -18.06
N GLY A 289 6.74 -10.42 -18.64
CA GLY A 289 8.19 -10.34 -18.62
C GLY A 289 8.64 -8.95 -18.16
N PHE A 290 9.79 -8.49 -18.65
CA PHE A 290 10.30 -7.15 -18.35
C PHE A 290 11.32 -6.69 -19.39
N ARG A 291 11.60 -5.38 -19.38
CA ARG A 291 12.76 -4.78 -20.02
C ARG A 291 13.55 -3.94 -19.02
N VAL A 292 14.82 -3.70 -19.33
CA VAL A 292 15.73 -2.95 -18.47
C VAL A 292 15.91 -1.53 -19.02
N ALA A 293 15.84 -0.54 -18.14
CA ALA A 293 16.30 0.82 -18.38
C ALA A 293 17.65 1.07 -17.69
N ALA A 294 18.34 2.12 -18.12
CA ALA A 294 19.65 2.48 -17.61
C ALA A 294 19.85 4.00 -17.57
N ALA A 295 20.65 4.44 -16.60
CA ALA A 295 21.10 5.81 -16.54
C ALA A 295 21.96 6.15 -17.77
N MET A 296 21.98 7.44 -18.14
CA MET A 296 22.98 7.95 -19.06
C MET A 296 24.38 7.78 -18.44
N PRO A 297 25.42 7.41 -19.20
CA PRO A 297 26.79 7.43 -18.71
C PRO A 297 27.10 8.83 -18.16
N GLU A 298 27.64 8.93 -16.94
CA GLU A 298 27.75 10.19 -16.22
C GLU A 298 28.47 11.29 -17.03
N SER A 299 27.82 12.46 -17.06
CA SER A 299 28.53 13.74 -17.01
C SER A 299 28.48 14.19 -15.54
N PRO A 300 29.57 14.75 -14.97
CA PRO A 300 29.62 15.10 -13.55
C PRO A 300 28.44 15.98 -13.14
N LEU A 301 27.77 15.57 -12.05
CA LEU A 301 26.57 16.19 -11.50
C LEU A 301 26.76 17.71 -11.35
N SER A 302 26.06 18.50 -12.17
CA SER A 302 25.72 19.87 -11.81
C SER A 302 24.52 19.82 -10.85
N PRO A 303 24.57 20.48 -9.68
CA PRO A 303 23.41 20.64 -8.83
C PRO A 303 22.28 21.26 -9.67
N ALA A 304 21.12 20.61 -9.69
CA ALA A 304 19.95 21.18 -10.35
C ALA A 304 19.66 22.55 -9.72
N ALA A 305 19.55 23.58 -10.58
CA ALA A 305 19.29 24.94 -10.15
C ALA A 305 18.01 25.02 -9.32
N THR A 306 18.10 25.69 -8.17
CA THR A 306 16.99 26.01 -7.28
C THR A 306 16.06 27.01 -7.96
N THR A 307 15.14 26.56 -8.80
CA THR A 307 13.97 27.38 -9.13
C THR A 307 13.09 27.42 -7.88
N GLY A 308 12.92 28.62 -7.35
CA GLY A 308 12.04 28.89 -6.22
C GLY A 308 10.59 28.66 -6.64
N THR A 309 10.06 27.48 -6.34
CA THR A 309 8.62 27.24 -6.36
C THR A 309 8.00 28.03 -5.21
N ASN A 310 6.93 28.77 -5.51
CA ASN A 310 6.10 29.42 -4.50
C ASN A 310 5.43 28.33 -3.67
N ILE A 311 5.97 28.08 -2.46
CA ILE A 311 5.32 27.21 -1.48
C ILE A 311 4.15 28.00 -0.89
N ALA A 312 2.93 27.55 -1.17
CA ALA A 312 1.72 28.14 -0.62
C ALA A 312 1.61 27.86 0.90
N ARG A 313 0.70 28.57 1.55
CA ARG A 313 0.34 28.29 2.95
C ARG A 313 -0.51 27.03 2.95
N SER A 314 -0.04 25.97 3.63
CA SER A 314 -0.76 24.70 3.73
C SER A 314 -2.25 24.88 4.03
N VAL A 315 -3.09 24.46 3.09
CA VAL A 315 -4.51 24.11 3.30
C VAL A 315 -4.59 22.70 3.90
N GLY A 316 -3.63 22.33 4.76
CA GLY A 316 -3.64 21.03 5.44
C GLY A 316 -5.01 20.80 6.07
N VAL A 317 -5.52 19.57 5.99
CA VAL A 317 -6.88 19.24 6.44
C VAL A 317 -7.06 19.73 7.88
N ASN A 318 -7.81 20.81 8.05
CA ASN A 318 -8.07 21.38 9.35
C ASN A 318 -9.28 20.65 9.93
N PHE A 319 -9.03 19.59 10.69
CA PHE A 319 -10.06 18.83 11.36
C PHE A 319 -10.11 19.14 12.87
N PRO A 320 -11.29 19.06 13.51
CA PRO A 320 -11.40 19.03 14.96
C PRO A 320 -10.61 17.86 15.55
N ARG A 321 -9.75 18.15 16.53
CA ARG A 321 -8.93 17.17 17.27
C ARG A 321 -9.50 16.97 18.67
N ARG A 322 -10.12 15.82 18.89
CA ARG A 322 -10.80 15.38 20.12
C ARG A 322 -10.45 13.90 20.36
N PRO A 323 -9.34 13.63 21.07
CA PRO A 323 -8.87 12.27 21.30
C PRO A 323 -9.85 11.49 22.18
N TRP A 324 -9.73 10.17 22.13
CA TRP A 324 -10.34 9.30 23.13
C TRP A 324 -9.62 9.50 24.46
N LEU A 325 -10.34 9.37 25.57
CA LEU A 325 -9.80 9.64 26.90
C LEU A 325 -9.75 8.37 27.74
N ASP A 326 -8.68 8.17 28.51
CA ASP A 326 -8.63 7.12 29.52
C ASP A 326 -9.62 7.47 30.65
N PRO A 327 -10.60 6.62 30.97
CA PRO A 327 -11.63 6.94 31.96
C PRO A 327 -11.12 7.14 33.39
N ASN A 328 -9.91 6.66 33.70
CA ASN A 328 -9.31 6.78 35.02
C ASN A 328 -8.48 8.05 35.17
N THR A 329 -7.93 8.58 34.07
CA THR A 329 -6.99 9.72 34.12
C THR A 329 -7.51 10.96 33.40
N GLY A 330 -8.52 10.82 32.54
CA GLY A 330 -9.01 11.88 31.66
C GLY A 330 -8.02 12.35 30.59
N ARG A 331 -6.87 11.68 30.46
CA ARG A 331 -5.83 12.00 29.47
C ARG A 331 -6.11 11.35 28.12
N PRO A 332 -5.59 11.90 27.01
CA PRO A 332 -5.62 11.23 25.71
C PRO A 332 -5.14 9.79 25.82
N PHE A 333 -5.89 8.87 25.22
CA PHE A 333 -5.56 7.46 25.11
C PHE A 333 -5.58 7.09 23.62
N PHE A 334 -4.43 6.73 23.06
CA PHE A 334 -4.35 6.30 21.66
C PHE A 334 -4.62 4.79 21.54
N PRO A 335 -5.76 4.36 20.93
CA PRO A 335 -6.07 2.94 20.88
C PRO A 335 -5.30 2.23 19.75
N LEU A 336 -4.51 1.22 20.13
CA LEU A 336 -4.01 0.14 19.27
C LEU A 336 -4.80 -1.12 19.60
N ALA A 337 -5.86 -1.33 18.84
CA ALA A 337 -6.96 -2.18 19.24
C ALA A 337 -7.05 -3.47 18.43
N TRP A 338 -7.42 -4.55 19.09
CA TRP A 338 -7.69 -5.84 18.44
C TRP A 338 -9.06 -6.39 18.80
N PHE A 339 -9.74 -7.05 17.86
CA PHE A 339 -11.00 -7.74 18.12
C PHE A 339 -10.75 -9.16 18.63
N SER A 340 -11.29 -9.49 19.81
CA SER A 340 -11.25 -10.87 20.31
C SER A 340 -12.65 -11.45 20.51
N TYR A 341 -12.83 -12.67 20.00
CA TYR A 341 -13.97 -13.56 20.26
C TYR A 341 -13.66 -14.58 21.36
N ALA A 342 -12.39 -14.83 21.63
CA ALA A 342 -11.97 -15.76 22.65
C ALA A 342 -11.71 -14.96 23.92
N SER A 343 -12.59 -15.17 24.90
CA SER A 343 -12.50 -14.60 26.24
C SER A 343 -11.34 -15.19 27.05
N ASP A 344 -10.23 -15.56 26.39
CA ASP A 344 -9.12 -16.24 27.03
C ASP A 344 -7.98 -15.28 27.35
N GLU A 345 -7.27 -15.67 28.41
CA GLU A 345 -6.17 -14.91 28.98
C GLU A 345 -4.91 -14.99 28.11
N ALA A 346 -4.72 -16.08 27.35
CA ALA A 346 -3.55 -16.29 26.50
C ALA A 346 -3.53 -15.35 25.29
N ASP A 347 -4.69 -14.98 24.75
CA ASP A 347 -4.81 -13.99 23.69
C ASP A 347 -4.32 -12.62 24.16
N LEU A 348 -4.61 -12.23 25.40
CA LEU A 348 -4.14 -10.97 25.97
C LEU A 348 -2.61 -10.94 26.15
N ASP A 349 -2.00 -12.07 26.52
CA ASP A 349 -0.55 -12.23 26.58
C ASP A 349 0.10 -11.98 25.21
N ALA A 350 -0.44 -12.59 24.16
CA ALA A 350 0.12 -12.45 22.82
C ALA A 350 -0.11 -11.04 22.24
N LEU A 351 -1.27 -10.43 22.52
CA LEU A 351 -1.58 -9.06 22.12
C LEU A 351 -0.67 -8.01 22.76
N GLU A 352 -0.34 -8.18 24.04
CA GLU A 352 0.63 -7.32 24.73
C GLU A 352 1.99 -7.39 24.04
N GLN A 353 2.48 -8.59 23.72
CA GLN A 353 3.79 -8.81 23.08
C GLN A 353 3.90 -8.10 21.72
N GLU A 354 2.80 -8.04 20.96
CA GLU A 354 2.77 -7.38 19.66
C GLU A 354 2.57 -5.85 19.76
N GLY A 355 2.27 -5.33 20.95
CA GLY A 355 2.19 -3.89 21.25
C GLY A 355 0.78 -3.32 21.35
N ALA A 356 -0.27 -4.16 21.29
CA ALA A 356 -1.64 -3.71 21.48
C ALA A 356 -1.84 -3.13 22.89
N ASN A 357 -2.81 -2.21 23.02
CA ASN A 357 -3.21 -1.63 24.30
C ASN A 357 -4.73 -1.60 24.51
N LEU A 358 -5.49 -2.06 23.52
CA LEU A 358 -6.95 -2.15 23.60
C LEU A 358 -7.41 -3.49 23.01
N VAL A 359 -8.39 -4.10 23.66
CA VAL A 359 -9.20 -5.16 23.06
C VAL A 359 -10.63 -4.69 22.94
N LEU A 360 -11.20 -4.87 21.75
CA LEU A 360 -12.64 -4.88 21.56
C LEU A 360 -13.14 -6.30 21.79
N PHE A 361 -13.75 -6.50 22.97
CA PHE A 361 -14.26 -7.78 23.42
C PHE A 361 -15.62 -8.04 22.78
N VAL A 362 -15.66 -8.95 21.81
CA VAL A 362 -16.85 -9.38 21.09
C VAL A 362 -17.50 -10.55 21.86
N ASN A 363 -18.82 -10.72 21.75
CA ASN A 363 -19.69 -11.77 22.37
C ASN A 363 -20.75 -11.25 23.36
N ALA A 364 -20.86 -9.94 23.54
CA ALA A 364 -21.92 -9.34 24.36
C ALA A 364 -22.10 -10.03 25.74
N PRO A 365 -21.10 -10.03 26.65
CA PRO A 365 -21.13 -10.83 27.88
C PRO A 365 -22.30 -10.53 28.85
N GLY A 366 -22.96 -9.38 28.72
CA GLY A 366 -24.20 -9.05 29.44
C GLY A 366 -25.48 -9.62 28.82
N ASP A 367 -25.37 -10.28 27.66
CA ASP A 367 -26.46 -10.88 26.89
C ASP A 367 -26.79 -12.31 27.37
N VAL A 368 -27.32 -12.38 28.60
CA VAL A 368 -27.59 -13.63 29.30
C VAL A 368 -29.08 -13.85 29.57
N LYS A 369 -29.48 -15.13 29.65
CA LYS A 369 -30.89 -15.52 29.79
C LYS A 369 -31.34 -15.62 31.25
N THR A 370 -30.44 -15.92 32.18
CA THR A 370 -30.77 -16.10 33.60
C THR A 370 -29.86 -15.27 34.52
N ASP A 371 -30.27 -15.16 35.78
CA ASP A 371 -29.53 -14.42 36.81
C ASP A 371 -28.24 -15.15 37.22
N GLU A 372 -28.26 -16.48 37.23
CA GLU A 372 -27.09 -17.32 37.50
C GLU A 372 -26.03 -17.11 36.40
N GLN A 373 -26.45 -17.10 35.13
CA GLN A 373 -25.56 -16.81 34.01
C GLN A 373 -24.99 -15.38 34.09
N ALA A 374 -25.76 -14.41 34.61
CA ALA A 374 -25.27 -13.06 34.83
C ALA A 374 -24.17 -13.04 35.89
N ALA A 375 -24.40 -13.70 37.03
CA ALA A 375 -23.43 -13.79 38.11
C ALA A 375 -22.13 -14.49 37.68
N GLU A 376 -22.23 -15.62 36.98
CA GLU A 376 -21.06 -16.32 36.42
C GLU A 376 -20.28 -15.45 35.43
N ASN A 377 -20.98 -14.72 34.55
CA ASN A 377 -20.34 -13.81 33.60
C ASN A 377 -19.65 -12.64 34.28
N ILE A 378 -20.20 -12.09 35.37
CA ILE A 378 -19.53 -11.02 36.14
C ILE A 378 -18.18 -11.51 36.66
N VAL A 379 -18.12 -12.72 37.21
CA VAL A 379 -16.86 -13.32 37.70
C VAL A 379 -15.87 -13.51 36.56
N ARG A 380 -16.31 -14.09 35.42
CA ARG A 380 -15.46 -14.28 34.24
C ARG A 380 -14.93 -12.97 33.69
N MET A 381 -15.79 -11.96 33.54
CA MET A 381 -15.40 -10.65 33.01
C MET A 381 -14.45 -9.93 33.96
N THR A 382 -14.69 -9.98 35.26
CA THR A 382 -13.79 -9.38 36.26
C THR A 382 -12.40 -9.99 36.16
N ARG A 383 -12.31 -11.32 36.10
CA ARG A 383 -11.04 -12.03 35.90
C ARG A 383 -10.35 -11.61 34.58
N TYR A 384 -11.10 -11.52 33.49
CA TYR A 384 -10.56 -11.07 32.21
C TYR A 384 -10.02 -9.63 32.28
N LEU A 385 -10.77 -8.73 32.92
CA LEU A 385 -10.36 -7.34 33.13
C LEU A 385 -9.12 -7.23 34.04
N ASP A 386 -9.02 -8.03 35.10
CA ASP A 386 -7.83 -8.11 35.94
C ASP A 386 -6.61 -8.53 35.10
N HIS A 387 -6.80 -9.53 34.23
CA HIS A 387 -5.76 -10.03 33.35
C HIS A 387 -5.30 -8.99 32.31
N ALA A 388 -6.25 -8.28 31.71
CA ALA A 388 -5.96 -7.18 30.79
C ALA A 388 -5.25 -6.01 31.49
N GLY A 389 -5.72 -5.63 32.69
CA GLY A 389 -5.15 -4.54 33.49
C GLY A 389 -3.68 -4.77 33.86
N LYS A 390 -3.30 -6.02 34.19
CA LYS A 390 -1.89 -6.39 34.46
C LYS A 390 -0.94 -6.17 33.29
N ARG A 391 -1.47 -6.13 32.06
CA ARG A 391 -0.73 -5.95 30.79
C ARG A 391 -0.85 -4.54 30.22
N GLY A 392 -1.47 -3.63 30.98
CA GLY A 392 -1.79 -2.29 30.48
C GLY A 392 -2.75 -2.28 29.29
N ILE A 393 -3.55 -3.35 29.12
CA ILE A 393 -4.55 -3.46 28.07
C ILE A 393 -5.89 -2.95 28.61
N LYS A 394 -6.50 -2.04 27.87
CA LYS A 394 -7.88 -1.58 28.07
C LYS A 394 -8.86 -2.50 27.34
N VAL A 395 -10.11 -2.53 27.80
CA VAL A 395 -11.16 -3.36 27.20
C VAL A 395 -12.37 -2.51 26.86
N LEU A 396 -12.72 -2.48 25.58
CA LEU A 396 -13.98 -1.95 25.07
C LEU A 396 -14.92 -3.14 24.88
N VAL A 397 -16.05 -3.19 25.59
CA VAL A 397 -16.90 -4.39 25.62
C VAL A 397 -18.09 -4.22 24.70
N GLN A 398 -18.28 -5.11 23.74
CA GLN A 398 -19.52 -5.17 22.97
C GLN A 398 -20.69 -5.53 23.87
N VAL A 399 -21.86 -4.90 23.68
CA VAL A 399 -23.05 -5.12 24.52
C VAL A 399 -24.28 -5.44 23.68
N GLY A 400 -25.14 -6.34 24.18
CA GLY A 400 -26.34 -6.80 23.46
C GLY A 400 -27.61 -5.98 23.75
N LEU A 401 -27.51 -4.84 24.44
CA LEU A 401 -28.65 -4.13 25.04
C LEU A 401 -29.70 -3.65 24.01
N VAL A 402 -29.29 -3.31 22.79
CA VAL A 402 -30.16 -2.73 21.76
C VAL A 402 -31.34 -3.64 21.43
N LYS A 403 -31.10 -4.96 21.34
CA LYS A 403 -32.16 -5.92 21.03
C LYS A 403 -33.20 -6.01 22.15
N TRP A 404 -32.79 -5.84 23.41
CA TRP A 404 -33.66 -5.88 24.57
C TRP A 404 -34.50 -4.61 24.69
N GLN A 405 -33.90 -3.46 24.38
CA GLN A 405 -34.59 -2.17 24.29
C GLN A 405 -35.65 -2.13 23.19
N LEU A 406 -35.43 -2.84 22.08
CA LEU A 406 -36.42 -2.97 21.01
C LEU A 406 -37.57 -3.92 21.37
N ARG A 407 -37.30 -4.95 22.17
CA ARG A 407 -38.31 -5.92 22.62
C ARG A 407 -39.07 -5.47 23.88
N GLY A 408 -38.61 -4.43 24.57
CA GLY A 408 -39.16 -4.02 25.86
C GLY A 408 -38.93 -5.06 26.97
N ASP A 409 -37.86 -5.86 26.88
CA ASP A 409 -37.57 -6.93 27.86
C ASP A 409 -36.93 -6.35 29.13
N ALA A 410 -37.78 -5.93 30.08
CA ALA A 410 -37.36 -5.32 31.34
C ALA A 410 -36.43 -6.22 32.16
N ALA A 411 -36.63 -7.54 32.13
CA ALA A 411 -35.80 -8.48 32.89
C ALA A 411 -34.38 -8.58 32.30
N ALA A 412 -34.25 -8.61 30.97
CA ALA A 412 -32.95 -8.59 30.30
C ALA A 412 -32.22 -7.24 30.51
N ILE A 413 -32.94 -6.12 30.47
CA ILE A 413 -32.39 -4.79 30.75
C ILE A 413 -31.85 -4.72 32.19
N GLU A 414 -32.59 -5.25 33.16
CA GLU A 414 -32.17 -5.28 34.56
C GLU A 414 -30.95 -6.19 34.81
N ARG A 415 -30.85 -7.33 34.11
CA ARG A 415 -29.64 -8.16 34.12
C ARG A 415 -28.43 -7.40 33.57
N GLN A 416 -28.59 -6.69 32.45
CA GLN A 416 -27.53 -5.87 31.88
C GLN A 416 -27.11 -4.73 32.82
N ARG A 417 -28.07 -4.09 33.51
CA ARG A 417 -27.77 -3.05 34.52
C ARG A 417 -26.86 -3.61 35.62
N ARG A 418 -27.27 -4.71 36.27
CA ARG A 418 -26.47 -5.35 37.34
C ARG A 418 -25.08 -5.76 36.86
N TRP A 419 -24.98 -6.33 35.66
CA TRP A 419 -23.69 -6.69 35.06
C TRP A 419 -22.80 -5.45 34.89
N THR A 420 -23.36 -4.36 34.38
CA THR A 420 -22.65 -3.09 34.15
C THR A 420 -22.18 -2.49 35.48
N GLU A 421 -23.06 -2.38 36.47
CA GLU A 421 -22.75 -1.83 37.79
C GLU A 421 -21.67 -2.64 38.52
N ALA A 422 -21.61 -3.96 38.30
CA ALA A 422 -20.60 -4.82 38.91
C ALA A 422 -19.18 -4.57 38.37
N ILE A 423 -19.03 -4.22 37.09
CA ILE A 423 -17.71 -4.06 36.46
C ILE A 423 -17.28 -2.61 36.23
N ARG A 424 -18.21 -1.63 36.31
CA ARG A 424 -17.97 -0.23 35.89
C ARG A 424 -16.79 0.46 36.57
N HIS A 425 -16.38 0.00 37.76
CA HIS A 425 -15.27 0.58 38.50
C HIS A 425 -13.90 -0.03 38.14
N HIS A 426 -13.87 -1.04 37.28
CA HIS A 426 -12.64 -1.71 36.92
C HIS A 426 -11.74 -0.80 36.06
N PRO A 427 -10.44 -0.61 36.39
CA PRO A 427 -9.57 0.34 35.71
C PRO A 427 -9.24 -0.03 34.26
N ALA A 428 -9.27 -1.32 33.93
CA ALA A 428 -9.07 -1.82 32.57
C ALA A 428 -10.29 -1.61 31.65
N LEU A 429 -11.48 -1.34 32.18
CA LEU A 429 -12.64 -1.05 31.33
C LEU A 429 -12.43 0.30 30.64
N LEU A 430 -12.62 0.37 29.31
CA LEU A 430 -12.59 1.62 28.54
C LEU A 430 -14.00 2.15 28.29
N GLY A 431 -14.93 1.25 27.95
CA GLY A 431 -16.28 1.62 27.58
C GLY A 431 -17.08 0.47 26.96
N TYR A 432 -18.10 0.81 26.19
CA TYR A 432 -19.08 -0.10 25.61
C TYR A 432 -19.24 0.13 24.10
N GLN A 433 -19.17 -0.93 23.30
CA GLN A 433 -19.54 -0.90 21.88
C GLN A 433 -20.99 -1.37 21.74
N LEU A 434 -21.88 -0.49 21.28
CA LEU A 434 -23.32 -0.75 21.27
C LEU A 434 -23.76 -1.71 20.17
N TYR A 435 -23.09 -1.67 19.02
CA TYR A 435 -23.50 -2.43 17.85
C TYR A 435 -22.37 -2.54 16.83
N ASP A 436 -22.48 -3.57 15.99
CA ASP A 436 -21.58 -3.88 14.89
C ASP A 436 -22.37 -3.83 13.59
N GLU A 437 -21.91 -3.01 12.64
CA GLU A 437 -22.46 -2.85 11.29
C GLU A 437 -23.98 -2.55 11.27
N PRO A 438 -24.44 -1.51 11.97
CA PRO A 438 -25.87 -1.20 12.11
C PRO A 438 -26.61 -0.97 10.78
N GLU A 439 -25.90 -0.59 9.71
CA GLU A 439 -26.44 -0.31 8.38
C GLU A 439 -27.05 -1.54 7.68
N TYR A 440 -26.54 -2.75 7.93
CA TYR A 440 -27.04 -3.97 7.26
C TYR A 440 -28.46 -4.30 7.67
N ARG A 441 -28.89 -3.82 8.83
CA ARG A 441 -30.26 -3.98 9.31
C ARG A 441 -31.32 -3.33 8.40
N GLN A 442 -30.93 -2.40 7.53
CA GLN A 442 -31.85 -1.64 6.69
C GLN A 442 -31.91 -2.10 5.22
N GLY A 443 -31.12 -3.09 4.81
CA GLY A 443 -31.16 -3.62 3.44
C GLY A 443 -30.86 -2.61 2.31
N GLY A 444 -30.34 -1.42 2.64
CA GLY A 444 -29.98 -0.37 1.67
C GLY A 444 -31.14 0.41 1.03
N GLY A 445 -32.37 0.31 1.56
CA GLY A 445 -33.54 1.02 1.02
C GLY A 445 -33.66 2.48 1.47
N LEU A 446 -34.08 3.37 0.56
CA LEU A 446 -34.40 4.79 0.84
C LEU A 446 -35.91 5.05 1.01
N GLY A 447 -36.73 4.00 1.14
CA GLY A 447 -38.18 4.11 1.29
C GLY A 447 -38.60 4.64 2.67
N VAL A 448 -39.85 5.09 2.77
CA VAL A 448 -40.41 5.69 3.99
C VAL A 448 -40.42 4.71 5.16
N GLU A 449 -40.63 3.41 4.90
CA GLU A 449 -40.66 2.38 5.93
C GLU A 449 -39.27 2.02 6.44
N GLU A 450 -38.29 1.94 5.56
CA GLU A 450 -36.88 1.73 5.90
C GLU A 450 -36.34 2.93 6.69
N GLN A 451 -36.67 4.16 6.28
CA GLN A 451 -36.31 5.36 7.05
C GLN A 451 -36.99 5.41 8.43
N ARG A 452 -38.24 4.93 8.56
CA ARG A 452 -38.91 4.79 9.85
C ARG A 452 -38.21 3.73 10.71
N GLY A 453 -37.88 2.58 10.15
CA GLY A 453 -37.14 1.52 10.83
C GLY A 453 -35.76 1.97 11.31
N LEU A 454 -35.04 2.78 10.51
CA LEU A 454 -33.79 3.39 10.91
C LEU A 454 -33.97 4.32 12.12
N ARG A 455 -34.95 5.23 12.08
CA ARG A 455 -35.23 6.15 13.20
C ARG A 455 -35.56 5.40 14.49
N GLU A 456 -36.38 4.36 14.42
CA GLU A 456 -36.71 3.52 15.59
C GLU A 456 -35.48 2.82 16.16
N PHE A 457 -34.61 2.30 15.27
CA PHE A 457 -33.37 1.64 15.66
C PHE A 457 -32.36 2.61 16.29
N VAL A 458 -32.15 3.78 15.69
CA VAL A 458 -31.31 4.86 16.24
C VAL A 458 -31.86 5.34 17.59
N ALA A 459 -33.17 5.48 17.72
CA ALA A 459 -33.79 5.82 19.00
C ALA A 459 -33.54 4.74 20.07
N ALA A 460 -33.50 3.46 19.70
CA ALA A 460 -33.13 2.38 20.61
C ALA A 460 -31.64 2.45 21.02
N LEU A 461 -30.73 2.77 20.09
CA LEU A 461 -29.33 3.06 20.42
C LEU A 461 -29.19 4.24 21.39
N GLY A 462 -29.97 5.31 21.18
CA GLY A 462 -30.05 6.45 22.12
C GLY A 462 -30.47 6.02 23.52
N ARG A 463 -31.53 5.19 23.64
CA ARG A 463 -31.94 4.63 24.95
C ARG A 463 -30.86 3.75 25.57
N CYS A 464 -30.11 2.98 24.77
CA CYS A 464 -28.96 2.22 25.27
C CYS A 464 -27.88 3.15 25.83
N ARG A 465 -27.48 4.17 25.07
CA ARG A 465 -26.51 5.19 25.51
C ARG A 465 -26.94 5.80 26.85
N ASP A 466 -28.18 6.28 26.94
CA ASP A 466 -28.70 6.91 28.16
C ASP A 466 -28.73 5.95 29.35
N SER A 467 -29.08 4.68 29.11
CA SER A 467 -29.04 3.63 30.13
C SER A 467 -27.62 3.43 30.66
N PHE A 468 -26.63 3.25 29.77
CA PHE A 468 -25.23 3.11 30.18
C PHE A 468 -24.69 4.35 30.90
N ARG A 469 -25.07 5.56 30.46
CA ARG A 469 -24.70 6.81 31.17
C ARG A 469 -25.30 6.88 32.57
N SER A 470 -26.51 6.33 32.77
CA SER A 470 -27.12 6.25 34.10
C SER A 470 -26.45 5.19 34.98
N TRP A 471 -26.04 4.06 34.41
CA TRP A 471 -25.47 2.93 35.16
C TRP A 471 -23.96 3.06 35.39
N ASP A 472 -23.25 3.72 34.49
CA ASP A 472 -21.84 4.09 34.60
C ASP A 472 -21.70 5.60 34.36
N PRO A 473 -21.69 6.41 35.45
CA PRO A 473 -21.72 7.86 35.34
C PRO A 473 -20.37 8.48 34.94
N ASN A 474 -19.33 7.67 34.68
CA ASN A 474 -18.04 8.20 34.26
C ASN A 474 -18.17 8.83 32.85
N PRO A 475 -17.90 10.15 32.70
CA PRO A 475 -18.15 10.87 31.45
C PRO A 475 -17.15 10.52 30.34
N HIS A 476 -16.07 9.80 30.67
CA HIS A 476 -15.03 9.38 29.73
C HIS A 476 -15.22 7.94 29.25
N ARG A 477 -16.24 7.21 29.74
CA ARG A 477 -16.58 5.88 29.23
C ARG A 477 -16.98 5.98 27.77
N MET A 478 -16.20 5.35 26.91
CA MET A 478 -16.45 5.38 25.47
C MET A 478 -17.74 4.64 25.14
N ILE A 479 -18.59 5.22 24.31
CA ILE A 479 -19.74 4.56 23.70
C ILE A 479 -19.52 4.61 22.18
N SER A 480 -19.29 3.45 21.57
CA SER A 480 -18.99 3.37 20.14
C SER A 480 -19.87 2.41 19.35
N VAL A 481 -19.79 2.52 18.03
CA VAL A 481 -20.28 1.55 17.04
C VAL A 481 -19.20 1.30 16.00
N VAL A 482 -19.22 0.13 15.36
CA VAL A 482 -18.41 -0.16 14.17
C VAL A 482 -19.33 -0.08 12.96
N PHE A 483 -18.92 0.65 11.93
CA PHE A 483 -19.59 0.70 10.64
C PHE A 483 -18.78 -0.07 9.60
N ASN A 484 -19.48 -0.66 8.65
CA ASN A 484 -18.94 -1.44 7.56
C ASN A 484 -18.74 -0.64 6.27
N LEU A 485 -19.75 0.11 5.81
CA LEU A 485 -19.77 0.70 4.46
C LEU A 485 -20.30 2.13 4.46
N VAL A 486 -19.77 2.97 3.56
CA VAL A 486 -20.07 4.41 3.55
C VAL A 486 -19.75 5.06 2.22
N PRO A 487 -20.74 5.71 1.63
CA PRO A 487 -20.78 7.15 1.44
C PRO A 487 -21.35 7.86 2.68
N LEU A 488 -20.75 8.98 3.13
CA LEU A 488 -21.06 9.71 4.38
C LEU A 488 -22.53 9.85 4.76
N SER A 489 -23.41 9.89 3.77
CA SER A 489 -24.86 10.04 3.95
C SER A 489 -25.50 8.98 4.86
N SER A 490 -24.81 7.88 5.15
CA SER A 490 -25.37 6.74 5.89
C SER A 490 -25.15 6.77 7.41
N TRP A 491 -24.40 7.74 7.96
CA TRP A 491 -24.04 7.74 9.39
C TRP A 491 -24.65 8.85 10.22
N VAL A 492 -25.14 9.92 9.60
CA VAL A 492 -25.49 11.16 10.28
C VAL A 492 -26.54 10.96 11.38
N GLU A 493 -27.47 10.02 11.21
CA GLU A 493 -28.48 9.70 12.22
C GLU A 493 -27.90 9.03 13.47
N PHE A 494 -26.77 8.32 13.35
CA PHE A 494 -26.13 7.63 14.47
C PHE A 494 -25.23 8.55 15.31
N LEU A 495 -24.68 9.59 14.71
CA LEU A 495 -23.71 10.49 15.36
C LEU A 495 -24.19 11.13 16.67
N PRO A 496 -25.48 11.53 16.83
CA PRO A 496 -25.97 12.05 18.10
C PRO A 496 -26.02 11.05 19.26
N VAL A 497 -25.99 9.74 19.00
CA VAL A 497 -26.22 8.68 20.00
C VAL A 497 -24.97 7.90 20.41
N ILE A 498 -23.79 8.32 19.94
CA ILE A 498 -22.49 7.71 20.20
C ILE A 498 -21.46 8.79 20.59
N ASP A 499 -20.32 8.38 21.16
CA ASP A 499 -19.18 9.27 21.38
C ASP A 499 -18.12 9.16 20.28
N SER A 500 -18.01 8.00 19.63
CA SER A 500 -17.07 7.76 18.54
C SER A 500 -17.51 6.54 17.72
N PHE A 501 -16.85 6.29 16.61
CA PHE A 501 -17.10 5.12 15.78
C PHE A 501 -15.83 4.60 15.13
N GLN A 502 -15.91 3.35 14.68
CA GLN A 502 -14.90 2.70 13.88
C GLN A 502 -15.45 2.46 12.48
N VAL A 503 -14.57 2.33 11.50
CA VAL A 503 -14.97 2.07 10.10
C VAL A 503 -14.15 0.93 9.58
N ASP A 504 -14.80 -0.18 9.26
CA ASP A 504 -14.14 -1.37 8.79
C ASP A 504 -13.91 -1.41 7.27
N ARG A 505 -12.85 -2.13 6.87
CA ARG A 505 -12.53 -2.46 5.47
C ARG A 505 -11.82 -3.80 5.38
N TYR A 506 -12.13 -4.55 4.32
CA TYR A 506 -11.64 -5.92 4.09
C TYR A 506 -10.70 -6.03 2.90
N PRO A 507 -9.55 -6.72 3.00
CA PRO A 507 -8.75 -7.12 1.86
C PRO A 507 -9.43 -8.29 1.14
N LEU A 508 -10.06 -8.01 -0.01
CA LEU A 508 -10.95 -8.95 -0.68
C LEU A 508 -10.32 -9.84 -1.73
N ASP A 509 -9.15 -9.51 -2.28
CA ASP A 509 -8.63 -10.22 -3.46
C ASP A 509 -7.22 -10.75 -3.20
N LYS A 510 -6.97 -12.03 -3.56
CA LYS A 510 -5.67 -12.71 -3.44
C LYS A 510 -4.66 -12.20 -4.47
N GLU A 511 -5.13 -11.67 -5.60
CA GLU A 511 -4.33 -11.21 -6.74
C GLU A 511 -4.33 -9.68 -6.89
N GLN A 512 -5.26 -8.97 -6.22
CA GLN A 512 -5.43 -7.52 -6.32
C GLN A 512 -5.46 -6.82 -4.94
N ALA A 513 -5.15 -5.52 -4.90
CA ALA A 513 -5.09 -4.68 -3.70
C ALA A 513 -6.42 -3.95 -3.45
N HIS A 514 -7.52 -4.72 -3.55
CA HIS A 514 -8.86 -4.20 -3.33
C HIS A 514 -9.26 -4.32 -1.86
N PHE A 515 -9.70 -3.19 -1.31
CA PHE A 515 -10.29 -3.08 0.02
C PHE A 515 -11.79 -2.76 -0.10
N GLY A 516 -12.68 -3.56 0.49
CA GLY A 516 -14.14 -3.31 0.50
C GLY A 516 -14.99 -4.57 0.64
N HIS A 517 -16.29 -4.53 0.28
CA HIS A 517 -17.14 -5.74 0.12
C HIS A 517 -17.45 -6.10 -1.33
N ARG A 518 -17.07 -5.23 -2.28
CA ARG A 518 -17.44 -5.34 -3.72
C ARG A 518 -16.35 -4.92 -4.71
N GLY A 519 -15.08 -4.82 -4.28
CA GLY A 519 -13.94 -4.76 -5.20
C GLY A 519 -13.47 -3.38 -5.70
N ASP A 520 -14.13 -2.26 -5.45
CA ASP A 520 -13.84 -1.07 -6.29
C ASP A 520 -12.95 0.03 -5.68
N TRP A 521 -12.57 -0.01 -4.40
CA TRP A 521 -12.21 1.25 -3.71
C TRP A 521 -10.80 1.44 -3.14
N GLY A 522 -9.87 0.50 -3.29
CA GLY A 522 -8.47 0.67 -2.85
C GLY A 522 -8.27 1.10 -1.38
N PRO A 523 -7.03 1.27 -0.90
CA PRO A 523 -6.75 1.63 0.49
C PRO A 523 -6.94 3.12 0.82
N LEU A 524 -6.94 4.02 -0.18
CA LEU A 524 -7.20 5.46 0.03
C LEU A 524 -8.61 5.72 0.60
N MET A 525 -9.55 4.81 0.33
CA MET A 525 -10.92 4.89 0.86
C MET A 525 -10.96 4.94 2.39
N MET A 526 -9.99 4.33 3.08
CA MET A 526 -9.95 4.41 4.55
C MET A 526 -9.67 5.84 5.01
N ALA A 527 -8.64 6.50 4.45
CA ALA A 527 -8.35 7.90 4.76
C ALA A 527 -9.51 8.81 4.38
N TRP A 528 -10.14 8.56 3.23
CA TRP A 528 -11.34 9.29 2.83
C TRP A 528 -12.46 9.18 3.87
N SER A 529 -12.80 7.98 4.34
CA SER A 529 -13.81 7.78 5.39
C SER A 529 -13.44 8.50 6.70
N MET A 530 -12.16 8.49 7.06
CA MET A 530 -11.67 9.14 8.28
C MET A 530 -11.72 10.66 8.21
N ALA A 531 -11.32 11.27 7.08
CA ALA A 531 -11.41 12.70 6.86
C ALA A 531 -12.85 13.21 7.03
N HIS A 532 -13.78 12.45 6.51
CA HIS A 532 -15.21 12.70 6.54
C HIS A 532 -15.82 12.51 7.92
N GLY A 533 -15.44 11.45 8.63
CA GLY A 533 -15.81 11.27 10.02
C GLY A 533 -15.25 12.36 10.93
N ALA A 534 -14.01 12.80 10.69
CA ALA A 534 -13.39 13.90 11.42
C ALA A 534 -14.07 15.24 11.15
N ALA A 535 -14.55 15.50 9.93
CA ALA A 535 -15.33 16.68 9.60
C ALA A 535 -16.65 16.75 10.37
N ALA A 536 -17.33 15.61 10.56
CA ALA A 536 -18.60 15.54 11.28
C ALA A 536 -18.52 15.97 12.76
N LEU A 537 -17.32 16.03 13.35
CA LEU A 537 -17.12 16.58 14.70
C LEU A 537 -17.50 18.06 14.79
N GLN A 538 -17.49 18.81 13.68
CA GLN A 538 -17.88 20.22 13.65
C GLN A 538 -19.35 20.38 14.08
N ASP A 539 -20.23 19.54 13.54
CA ASP A 539 -21.67 19.57 13.80
C ASP A 539 -22.05 18.80 15.08
N HIS A 540 -21.17 17.93 15.56
CA HIS A 540 -21.39 17.10 16.74
C HIS A 540 -20.26 17.29 17.78
N PRO A 541 -20.35 18.31 18.66
CA PRO A 541 -19.27 18.69 19.58
C PRO A 541 -18.92 17.62 20.64
N HIS A 542 -19.84 16.69 20.93
CA HIS A 542 -19.63 15.58 21.86
C HIS A 542 -18.77 14.45 21.27
N LEU A 543 -18.73 14.34 19.94
CA LEU A 543 -17.97 13.28 19.27
C LEU A 543 -16.46 13.43 19.50
N ARG A 544 -15.80 12.28 19.55
CA ARG A 544 -14.36 12.07 19.47
C ARG A 544 -14.00 11.58 18.08
N ASN A 545 -12.73 11.74 17.71
CA ASN A 545 -12.26 11.34 16.39
C ASN A 545 -12.46 9.83 16.15
N PRO A 546 -12.87 9.44 14.93
CA PRO A 546 -13.11 8.04 14.58
C PRO A 546 -11.80 7.27 14.43
N SER A 547 -11.90 5.94 14.33
CA SER A 547 -10.73 5.07 14.10
C SER A 547 -10.92 4.18 12.87
N PRO A 548 -9.88 3.97 12.04
CA PRO A 548 -9.92 2.94 11.01
C PRO A 548 -9.90 1.56 11.65
N CYS A 549 -10.71 0.65 11.12
CA CYS A 549 -10.70 -0.77 11.44
C CYS A 549 -10.31 -1.57 10.19
N MET A 550 -9.21 -2.29 10.25
CA MET A 550 -8.72 -3.08 9.11
C MET A 550 -8.96 -4.55 9.38
N GLN A 551 -9.69 -5.22 8.49
CA GLN A 551 -10.05 -6.62 8.66
C GLN A 551 -9.04 -7.55 7.96
N GLY A 552 -9.08 -8.84 8.30
CA GLY A 552 -8.31 -9.89 7.63
C GLY A 552 -8.61 -11.28 8.19
N VAL A 553 -8.60 -12.30 7.34
CA VAL A 553 -9.05 -13.66 7.72
C VAL A 553 -8.09 -14.78 7.32
N GLY A 554 -7.06 -14.48 6.52
CA GLY A 554 -6.10 -15.46 5.99
C GLY A 554 -6.64 -16.29 4.83
N ALA A 555 -5.73 -16.92 4.06
CA ALA A 555 -6.02 -17.57 2.78
C ALA A 555 -6.93 -18.82 2.84
N GLU A 556 -7.16 -19.34 4.06
CA GLU A 556 -7.89 -20.57 4.34
C GLU A 556 -9.29 -20.33 4.94
N HIS A 557 -9.72 -19.06 5.05
CA HIS A 557 -11.04 -18.78 5.62
C HIS A 557 -12.17 -19.17 4.65
N THR A 558 -13.07 -20.02 5.14
CA THR A 558 -14.34 -20.30 4.48
C THR A 558 -15.46 -19.54 5.18
N GLU A 559 -16.17 -18.71 4.42
CA GLU A 559 -17.41 -18.10 4.88
C GLU A 559 -18.57 -18.90 4.28
N SER A 560 -19.46 -19.44 5.13
CA SER A 560 -20.59 -20.27 4.69
C SER A 560 -20.23 -21.48 3.81
N GLY A 561 -19.01 -22.01 3.95
CA GLY A 561 -18.55 -23.20 3.20
C GLY A 561 -17.94 -22.91 1.82
N MET A 562 -17.84 -21.64 1.40
CA MET A 562 -17.07 -21.24 0.22
C MET A 562 -15.71 -20.68 0.65
N LEU A 563 -14.64 -21.04 -0.07
CA LEU A 563 -13.33 -20.38 0.06
C LEU A 563 -13.51 -18.90 -0.24
N GLY A 564 -13.30 -18.05 0.76
CA GLY A 564 -13.33 -16.61 0.57
C GLY A 564 -12.18 -16.17 -0.35
N VAL A 565 -12.42 -15.12 -1.13
CA VAL A 565 -11.40 -14.34 -1.87
C VAL A 565 -10.41 -13.58 -0.94
N TRP A 566 -10.60 -13.68 0.37
CA TRP A 566 -9.97 -12.85 1.39
C TRP A 566 -8.54 -13.29 1.68
N ARG A 567 -7.69 -12.35 2.14
CA ARG A 567 -6.29 -12.61 2.50
C ARG A 567 -5.86 -11.91 3.80
N ASN A 568 -4.63 -12.19 4.24
CA ASN A 568 -3.99 -11.37 5.26
C ASN A 568 -3.61 -10.01 4.64
N PRO A 569 -3.84 -8.88 5.34
CA PRO A 569 -3.33 -7.59 4.89
C PRO A 569 -1.80 -7.58 4.94
N LEU A 570 -1.17 -6.94 3.96
CA LEU A 570 0.26 -6.70 3.92
C LEU A 570 0.62 -5.57 4.90
N TYR A 571 1.86 -5.58 5.40
CA TYR A 571 2.36 -4.56 6.31
C TYR A 571 2.22 -3.16 5.70
N GLU A 572 2.57 -2.99 4.43
CA GLU A 572 2.52 -1.67 3.81
C GLU A 572 1.10 -1.20 3.59
N GLU A 573 0.16 -2.12 3.33
CA GLU A 573 -1.27 -1.83 3.23
C GLU A 573 -1.81 -1.29 4.52
N THR A 574 -1.57 -2.03 5.61
CA THR A 574 -2.03 -1.60 6.92
C THR A 574 -1.30 -0.34 7.38
N ARG A 575 0.00 -0.20 7.08
CA ARG A 575 0.80 0.99 7.37
C ARG A 575 0.25 2.21 6.65
N TYR A 576 0.01 2.11 5.34
CA TYR A 576 -0.58 3.20 4.57
C TYR A 576 -1.97 3.56 5.07
N MET A 577 -2.88 2.59 5.21
CA MET A 577 -4.24 2.86 5.70
C MET A 577 -4.22 3.48 7.10
N ALA A 578 -3.35 3.02 8.00
CA ALA A 578 -3.19 3.60 9.33
C ALA A 578 -2.69 5.05 9.27
N TYR A 579 -1.54 5.30 8.65
CA TYR A 579 -0.94 6.64 8.68
C TYR A 579 -1.69 7.65 7.82
N SER A 580 -2.18 7.27 6.63
CA SER A 580 -3.02 8.14 5.81
C SER A 580 -4.27 8.57 6.59
N SER A 581 -4.94 7.65 7.28
CA SER A 581 -6.07 7.92 8.18
C SER A 581 -5.71 8.88 9.32
N LEU A 582 -4.57 8.65 9.98
CA LEU A 582 -4.11 9.49 11.09
C LEU A 582 -3.82 10.93 10.62
N THR A 583 -3.28 11.11 9.41
CA THR A 583 -2.99 12.44 8.84
C THR A 583 -4.24 13.25 8.47
N VAL A 584 -5.42 12.62 8.44
CA VAL A 584 -6.70 13.27 8.11
C VAL A 584 -7.71 13.26 9.26
N GLY A 585 -7.27 12.92 10.47
CA GLY A 585 -8.07 13.10 11.68
C GLY A 585 -8.66 11.83 12.26
N ALA A 586 -8.20 10.66 11.86
CA ALA A 586 -8.41 9.46 12.67
C ALA A 586 -7.68 9.56 14.02
N TRP A 587 -8.12 8.77 15.00
CA TRP A 587 -7.46 8.57 16.28
C TRP A 587 -7.41 7.09 16.63
N GLY A 588 -6.21 6.52 16.68
CA GLY A 588 -5.98 5.10 16.89
C GLY A 588 -6.14 4.22 15.65
N VAL A 589 -5.90 2.93 15.84
CA VAL A 589 -5.87 1.91 14.77
C VAL A 589 -6.45 0.60 15.31
N PHE A 590 -7.41 0.03 14.58
CA PHE A 590 -8.09 -1.22 14.94
C PHE A 590 -7.80 -2.29 13.90
N HIS A 591 -7.62 -3.54 14.34
CA HIS A 591 -7.62 -4.70 13.46
C HIS A 591 -8.64 -5.75 13.87
N TRP A 592 -9.49 -6.12 12.93
CA TRP A 592 -10.44 -7.22 13.05
C TRP A 592 -9.87 -8.45 12.35
N ILE A 593 -9.02 -9.20 13.05
CA ILE A 593 -8.38 -10.38 12.47
C ILE A 593 -8.51 -11.57 13.43
N ARG A 594 -8.98 -12.70 12.88
CA ARG A 594 -9.46 -13.85 13.65
C ARG A 594 -8.36 -14.71 14.31
N LYS A 595 -7.11 -14.25 14.43
CA LYS A 595 -6.00 -15.10 14.90
C LYS A 595 -4.95 -14.37 15.75
N PHE A 596 -5.27 -14.20 17.04
CA PHE A 596 -4.31 -14.35 18.14
C PHE A 596 -4.48 -15.71 18.88
N GLY A 597 -5.66 -16.34 18.81
CA GLY A 597 -5.93 -17.67 19.40
C GLY A 597 -5.64 -18.90 18.53
N ARG A 598 -4.84 -18.76 17.47
CA ARG A 598 -4.24 -19.92 16.77
C ARG A 598 -2.74 -19.59 16.57
N PRO A 599 -1.80 -20.26 17.24
CA PRO A 599 -0.38 -19.85 17.33
C PRO A 599 0.46 -20.07 16.06
N ASP A 600 -0.13 -20.59 14.97
CA ASP A 600 0.57 -21.05 13.76
C ASP A 600 0.51 -20.07 12.55
N ASN A 601 -0.01 -18.85 12.67
CA ASN A 601 -0.06 -17.86 11.56
C ASN A 601 0.96 -16.73 11.76
N THR A 602 2.22 -17.06 11.52
CA THR A 602 3.36 -16.15 11.57
C THR A 602 3.26 -14.96 10.62
N VAL A 603 2.44 -15.06 9.56
CA VAL A 603 2.25 -13.98 8.58
C VAL A 603 1.55 -12.78 9.20
N ILE A 604 0.49 -12.97 10.00
CA ILE A 604 -0.21 -11.86 10.67
C ILE A 604 0.71 -11.15 11.65
N LEU A 605 1.51 -11.89 12.43
CA LEU A 605 2.50 -11.33 13.35
C LEU A 605 3.58 -10.53 12.61
N GLY A 606 4.07 -11.07 11.48
CA GLY A 606 5.04 -10.40 10.63
C GLY A 606 4.52 -9.12 9.98
N GLN A 607 3.23 -9.06 9.64
CA GLN A 607 2.63 -7.88 8.99
C GLN A 607 2.02 -6.90 10.01
N VAL A 608 0.96 -7.29 10.68
CA VAL A 608 0.16 -6.40 11.55
C VAL A 608 0.88 -6.15 12.86
N GLY A 609 1.49 -7.19 13.43
CA GLY A 609 2.32 -7.06 14.63
C GLY A 609 3.50 -6.10 14.43
N ARG A 610 4.11 -6.10 13.24
CA ARG A 610 5.15 -5.11 12.87
C ARG A 610 4.63 -3.68 12.95
N LEU A 611 3.43 -3.40 12.40
CA LEU A 611 2.81 -2.08 12.51
C LEU A 611 2.49 -1.70 13.96
N TYR A 612 2.02 -2.65 14.78
CA TYR A 612 1.66 -2.36 16.18
C TYR A 612 2.89 -2.00 17.00
N ARG A 613 4.00 -2.73 16.83
CA ARG A 613 5.28 -2.35 17.43
C ARG A 613 5.73 -0.97 16.98
N GLU A 614 5.64 -0.65 15.69
CA GLU A 614 5.98 0.68 15.16
C GLU A 614 5.12 1.77 15.82
N LEU A 615 3.79 1.67 15.74
CA LEU A 615 2.88 2.66 16.32
C LEU A 615 3.01 2.75 17.84
N ARG A 616 3.31 1.65 18.53
CA ARG A 616 3.53 1.63 19.98
C ARG A 616 4.66 2.55 20.39
N THR A 617 5.72 2.66 19.59
CA THR A 617 6.81 3.62 19.83
C THR A 617 6.38 5.08 19.66
N LEU A 618 5.34 5.34 18.87
CA LEU A 618 4.84 6.69 18.57
C LEU A 618 3.69 7.15 19.48
N ILE A 619 3.10 6.26 20.29
CA ILE A 619 1.98 6.61 21.19
C ILE A 619 2.27 7.85 22.05
N PRO A 620 3.44 7.98 22.72
CA PRO A 620 3.73 9.17 23.51
C PRO A 620 3.68 10.44 22.67
N ALA A 621 4.12 10.38 21.41
CA ALA A 621 4.10 11.50 20.50
C ALA A 621 2.66 11.86 20.05
N PHE A 622 1.85 10.85 19.75
CA PHE A 622 0.42 11.03 19.44
C PHE A 622 -0.31 11.69 20.61
N GLU A 623 -0.21 11.14 21.82
CA GLU A 623 -0.92 11.64 22.99
C GLU A 623 -0.48 13.05 23.41
N ALA A 624 0.81 13.39 23.23
CA ALA A 624 1.32 14.73 23.54
C ALA A 624 0.91 15.80 22.52
N SER A 625 0.77 15.42 21.25
CA SER A 625 0.71 16.37 20.13
C SER A 625 -0.65 16.50 19.46
N TYR A 626 -1.57 15.55 19.68
CA TYR A 626 -2.76 15.45 18.84
C TYR A 626 -3.61 16.71 18.83
N GLU A 627 -3.93 17.26 20.01
CA GLU A 627 -4.75 18.46 20.15
C GLU A 627 -4.01 19.74 19.73
N ARG A 628 -2.68 19.73 19.82
CA ARG A 628 -1.81 20.89 19.56
C ARG A 628 -0.53 20.44 18.87
N PRO A 629 -0.47 20.52 17.54
CA PRO A 629 0.73 20.17 16.79
C PRO A 629 1.95 20.98 17.28
N PRO A 630 3.11 20.35 17.46
CA PRO A 630 4.29 20.99 18.04
C PRO A 630 4.99 21.97 17.08
N PHE A 631 4.73 21.85 15.78
CA PHE A 631 5.22 22.74 14.73
C PHE A 631 4.26 22.74 13.53
N ALA A 632 4.35 23.78 12.71
CA ALA A 632 3.58 23.90 11.48
C ALA A 632 4.36 23.33 10.28
N VAL A 633 3.63 22.80 9.31
CA VAL A 633 4.18 22.15 8.10
C VAL A 633 3.61 22.84 6.86
N ARG A 634 4.46 23.09 5.86
CA ARG A 634 4.10 23.59 4.53
C ARG A 634 4.71 22.70 3.45
N HIS A 635 3.99 22.47 2.35
CA HIS A 635 4.44 21.66 1.22
C HIS A 635 3.92 22.21 -0.12
N ASN A 636 4.49 21.74 -1.22
CA ASN A 636 4.17 22.20 -2.59
C ASN A 636 3.08 21.38 -3.32
N HIS A 637 2.49 20.38 -2.66
CA HIS A 637 1.51 19.44 -3.24
C HIS A 637 0.23 19.39 -2.41
N GLU A 638 -0.62 20.41 -2.53
CA GLU A 638 -1.89 20.56 -1.79
C GLU A 638 -3.14 20.29 -2.65
N ASN A 639 -2.92 20.02 -3.94
CA ASN A 639 -4.01 19.79 -4.88
C ASN A 639 -4.68 18.43 -4.62
N ILE A 640 -5.73 18.15 -5.37
CA ILE A 640 -6.33 16.82 -5.49
C ILE A 640 -6.13 16.39 -6.94
N THR A 641 -5.04 15.68 -7.20
CA THR A 641 -4.72 15.18 -8.54
C THR A 641 -5.37 13.82 -8.82
N ARG A 642 -5.67 13.05 -7.78
CA ARG A 642 -6.39 11.78 -7.87
C ARG A 642 -7.80 11.92 -7.30
N GLN A 643 -8.79 12.02 -8.19
CA GLN A 643 -10.19 12.00 -7.78
C GLN A 643 -10.66 10.55 -7.62
N PHE A 644 -11.05 10.21 -6.40
CA PHE A 644 -11.54 8.88 -6.05
C PHE A 644 -13.08 8.85 -5.88
N LEU A 645 -13.65 9.95 -5.39
CA LEU A 645 -15.08 10.25 -5.24
C LEU A 645 -15.28 11.76 -5.43
N THR A 646 -16.49 12.29 -5.21
CA THR A 646 -16.82 13.72 -5.41
C THR A 646 -15.92 14.67 -4.62
N ASP A 647 -15.41 14.23 -3.46
CA ASP A 647 -14.60 15.02 -2.54
C ASP A 647 -13.44 14.16 -2.03
N SER A 648 -12.24 14.24 -2.65
CA SER A 648 -11.10 13.39 -2.28
C SER A 648 -10.19 14.02 -1.22
N VAL A 649 -9.18 13.25 -0.77
CA VAL A 649 -8.15 13.71 0.18
C VAL A 649 -7.04 14.46 -0.59
N PRO A 650 -6.44 15.53 -0.03
CA PRO A 650 -5.31 16.22 -0.66
C PRO A 650 -4.14 15.28 -1.00
N ASP A 651 -3.41 15.62 -2.06
CA ASP A 651 -2.26 14.88 -2.60
C ASP A 651 -1.26 14.51 -1.51
N LEU A 652 -0.86 15.48 -0.68
CA LEU A 652 -0.10 15.22 0.53
C LEU A 652 -0.89 15.61 1.77
N THR A 653 -0.90 14.73 2.76
CA THR A 653 -1.43 15.02 4.10
C THR A 653 -0.35 14.82 5.14
N THR A 654 -0.37 15.65 6.19
CA THR A 654 0.73 15.69 7.17
C THR A 654 0.24 15.70 8.60
N LEU A 655 0.99 15.06 9.50
CA LEU A 655 0.79 15.12 10.94
C LEU A 655 2.12 15.34 11.65
N ALA A 656 2.23 16.45 12.39
CA ALA A 656 3.38 16.79 13.20
C ALA A 656 3.18 16.30 14.63
N LEU A 657 4.17 15.59 15.17
CA LEU A 657 4.17 15.05 16.53
C LEU A 657 5.51 15.31 17.22
N GLU A 658 5.54 15.21 18.54
CA GLU A 658 6.76 15.23 19.34
C GLU A 658 6.62 14.35 20.57
N ASP A 659 7.70 13.66 20.93
CA ASP A 659 7.85 13.07 22.26
C ASP A 659 8.97 13.80 23.02
N ARG A 660 9.52 13.16 24.05
CA ARG A 660 10.62 13.75 24.84
C ARG A 660 11.88 14.02 24.02
N ASP A 661 12.22 13.13 23.10
CA ASP A 661 13.56 13.06 22.49
C ASP A 661 13.54 13.41 20.99
N ASN A 662 12.37 13.34 20.33
CA ASN A 662 12.22 13.49 18.88
C ASN A 662 11.04 14.40 18.50
N TYR A 663 11.19 15.09 17.38
CA TYR A 663 10.08 15.53 16.55
C TYR A 663 9.80 14.48 15.48
N TYR A 664 8.53 14.27 15.17
CA TYR A 664 8.08 13.42 14.08
C TYR A 664 7.25 14.21 13.09
N LEU A 665 7.47 13.95 11.80
CA LEU A 665 6.60 14.42 10.73
C LEU A 665 6.14 13.23 9.91
N ILE A 666 4.85 12.92 9.98
CA ILE A 666 4.21 11.93 9.12
C ILE A 666 3.76 12.66 7.87
N VAL A 667 4.17 12.19 6.70
CA VAL A 667 3.72 12.66 5.38
C VAL A 667 3.15 11.47 4.62
N SER A 668 1.91 11.59 4.17
CA SER A 668 1.22 10.59 3.36
C SER A 668 1.00 11.14 1.96
N ASP A 669 1.39 10.36 0.94
CA ASP A 669 1.05 10.63 -0.45
C ASP A 669 -0.22 9.87 -0.86
N ASN A 670 -1.26 10.62 -1.17
CA ASN A 670 -2.60 10.16 -1.54
C ASN A 670 -2.92 10.42 -3.02
N GLY A 671 -2.00 11.04 -3.77
CA GLY A 671 -2.28 11.61 -5.10
C GLY A 671 -1.60 10.86 -6.25
N GLY A 672 -0.27 10.92 -6.32
CA GLY A 672 0.46 10.62 -7.55
C GLY A 672 1.96 10.46 -7.36
N THR A 673 2.75 10.67 -8.41
CA THR A 673 4.21 10.64 -8.34
C THR A 673 4.75 12.06 -8.39
N PHE A 674 5.42 12.47 -7.32
CA PHE A 674 5.98 13.81 -7.14
C PHE A 674 7.50 13.74 -7.04
N GLY A 675 8.21 14.21 -8.07
CA GLY A 675 9.67 14.20 -8.11
C GLY A 675 10.37 15.31 -7.29
N ASP A 676 9.60 16.21 -6.68
CA ASP A 676 10.10 17.47 -6.12
C ASP A 676 9.41 17.89 -4.80
N VAL A 677 9.03 16.92 -3.96
CA VAL A 677 8.39 17.20 -2.67
C VAL A 677 9.32 18.06 -1.81
N THR A 678 8.83 19.23 -1.42
CA THR A 678 9.51 20.19 -0.55
C THR A 678 8.70 20.36 0.72
N LEU A 679 9.34 20.18 1.88
CA LEU A 679 8.69 20.32 3.19
C LEU A 679 9.36 21.44 3.98
N ARG A 680 8.57 22.40 4.46
CA ARG A 680 9.03 23.47 5.35
C ARG A 680 8.37 23.40 6.72
N LEU A 681 9.17 23.44 7.77
CA LEU A 681 8.77 23.20 9.16
C LEU A 681 9.03 24.45 9.99
N LYS A 682 7.99 24.97 10.65
CA LYS A 682 8.07 26.19 11.47
C LYS A 682 7.75 25.91 12.93
N GLY A 683 8.63 26.35 13.82
CA GLY A 683 8.46 26.22 15.28
C GLY A 683 9.28 25.10 15.93
N LEU A 684 10.13 24.40 15.17
CA LEU A 684 11.08 23.43 15.73
C LEU A 684 12.09 24.11 16.65
N LYS A 685 12.15 23.70 17.91
CA LYS A 685 13.13 24.20 18.89
C LYS A 685 14.44 23.44 18.76
N LEU A 686 15.19 23.72 17.69
CA LEU A 686 16.48 23.12 17.37
C LEU A 686 17.54 24.22 17.20
N PRO A 687 18.81 23.98 17.57
CA PRO A 687 19.89 24.90 17.23
C PRO A 687 20.05 25.04 15.70
N THR A 688 20.11 26.28 15.23
CA THR A 688 20.05 26.69 13.81
C THR A 688 21.43 26.88 13.16
N ASP A 689 22.50 26.54 13.87
CA ASP A 689 23.90 26.75 13.48
C ASP A 689 24.39 25.77 12.41
N ARG A 690 23.69 24.64 12.22
CA ARG A 690 24.09 23.58 11.30
C ARG A 690 22.89 22.79 10.75
N PRO A 691 23.03 22.19 9.55
CA PRO A 691 22.08 21.21 9.05
C PRO A 691 21.91 20.02 10.01
N ARG A 692 20.74 19.40 9.98
CA ARG A 692 20.37 18.21 10.76
C ARG A 692 20.04 17.07 9.81
N SER A 693 20.25 15.82 10.23
CA SER A 693 19.64 14.69 9.53
C SER A 693 18.20 14.49 10.02
N ALA A 694 17.29 14.19 9.09
CA ALA A 694 15.99 13.62 9.37
C ALA A 694 15.92 12.26 8.66
N SER A 695 15.73 11.18 9.42
CA SER A 695 15.62 9.82 8.86
C SER A 695 14.16 9.39 8.75
N VAL A 696 13.85 8.50 7.81
CA VAL A 696 12.52 7.90 7.72
C VAL A 696 12.50 6.62 8.54
N LEU A 697 11.55 6.55 9.49
CA LEU A 697 11.38 5.42 10.39
C LEU A 697 11.25 4.11 9.61
N ASN A 698 12.12 3.15 9.91
CA ASN A 698 12.13 1.79 9.36
C ASN A 698 12.32 1.67 7.84
N GLU A 699 12.81 2.71 7.15
CA GLU A 699 12.97 2.70 5.68
C GLU A 699 14.43 2.89 5.23
N GLY A 700 15.37 3.15 6.16
CA GLY A 700 16.82 3.10 5.87
C GLY A 700 17.38 4.28 5.06
N TRP A 701 16.62 5.35 4.88
CA TRP A 701 17.08 6.56 4.18
C TRP A 701 16.77 7.84 4.97
N GLU A 702 17.52 8.89 4.66
CA GLU A 702 17.45 10.19 5.33
C GLU A 702 17.60 11.35 4.36
N ARG A 703 17.26 12.55 4.85
CA ARG A 703 17.40 13.82 4.14
C ARG A 703 17.92 14.89 5.09
N MET A 704 18.60 15.86 4.52
CA MET A 704 19.10 16.99 5.29
C MET A 704 17.97 17.97 5.57
N LEU A 705 17.90 18.42 6.82
CA LEU A 705 17.02 19.48 7.29
C LEU A 705 17.87 20.73 7.52
N ILE A 706 17.61 21.76 6.73
CA ILE A 706 18.45 22.97 6.64
C ILE A 706 17.63 24.17 7.13
N TYR A 707 18.18 24.95 8.06
CA TYR A 707 17.51 26.14 8.55
C TYR A 707 17.66 27.31 7.57
N ASP A 708 16.55 27.95 7.25
CA ASP A 708 16.49 29.15 6.43
C ASP A 708 16.15 30.37 7.30
N ALA A 709 17.18 31.17 7.58
CA ALA A 709 17.08 32.36 8.42
C ALA A 709 16.18 33.46 7.80
N SER A 710 15.98 33.47 6.48
CA SER A 710 15.14 34.48 5.82
C SER A 710 13.65 34.25 6.05
N ARG A 711 13.26 32.99 6.30
CA ARG A 711 11.87 32.55 6.49
C ARG A 711 11.56 32.16 7.93
N ASP A 712 12.60 31.95 8.74
CA ASP A 712 12.51 31.35 10.07
C ASP A 712 11.82 29.98 10.01
N GLU A 713 12.30 29.14 9.10
CA GLU A 713 11.76 27.80 8.80
C GLU A 713 12.90 26.82 8.56
N TRP A 714 12.66 25.54 8.85
CA TRP A 714 13.53 24.45 8.42
C TRP A 714 13.01 23.86 7.13
N GLU A 715 13.87 23.70 6.12
CA GLU A 715 13.54 23.06 4.85
C GLU A 715 14.17 21.67 4.80
N LEU A 716 13.35 20.65 4.57
CA LEU A 716 13.84 19.31 4.29
C LEU A 716 14.23 19.24 2.81
N THR A 717 15.44 18.75 2.52
CA THR A 717 15.92 18.63 1.14
C THR A 717 14.95 17.83 0.28
N ARG A 718 14.77 18.31 -0.95
CA ARG A 718 13.79 17.77 -1.92
C ARG A 718 13.97 16.27 -2.10
N HIS A 719 12.85 15.57 -2.20
CA HIS A 719 12.82 14.13 -2.44
C HIS A 719 11.59 13.75 -3.26
N THR A 720 11.62 12.53 -3.80
CA THR A 720 10.49 11.96 -4.51
C THR A 720 9.54 11.30 -3.51
N MET A 721 8.24 11.49 -3.73
CA MET A 721 7.20 10.62 -3.17
C MET A 721 6.37 10.05 -4.32
N ILE A 722 5.89 8.83 -4.14
CA ILE A 722 4.95 8.18 -5.04
C ILE A 722 3.68 7.80 -4.28
N PHE A 723 2.58 7.66 -5.02
CA PHE A 723 1.27 7.35 -4.47
C PHE A 723 1.37 6.20 -3.47
N GLY A 724 0.88 6.48 -2.26
CA GLY A 724 0.88 5.57 -1.13
C GLY A 724 2.11 5.59 -0.25
N ASP A 725 3.11 6.42 -0.54
CA ASP A 725 4.26 6.61 0.33
C ASP A 725 3.84 7.17 1.68
N ILE A 726 4.39 6.58 2.74
CA ILE A 726 4.31 7.08 4.11
C ILE A 726 5.73 7.35 4.60
N ASN A 727 6.07 8.63 4.72
CA ASN A 727 7.33 9.06 5.31
C ASN A 727 7.07 9.51 6.75
N VAL A 728 7.48 8.69 7.72
CA VAL A 728 7.52 9.06 9.15
C VAL A 728 8.91 9.58 9.44
N TRP A 729 9.13 10.87 9.22
CA TRP A 729 10.40 11.53 9.48
C TRP A 729 10.66 11.63 10.98
N VAL A 730 11.86 11.24 11.40
CA VAL A 730 12.35 11.33 12.77
C VAL A 730 13.45 12.38 12.83
N ILE A 731 13.24 13.43 13.61
CA ILE A 731 14.18 14.54 13.80
C ILE A 731 14.54 14.61 15.28
N ARG A 732 15.78 14.24 15.63
CA ARG A 732 16.23 14.23 17.03
C ARG A 732 16.32 15.64 17.60
N LYS A 733 15.78 15.84 18.80
CA LYS A 733 15.88 17.11 19.55
C LYS A 733 17.29 17.38 20.05
N HIS A 734 18.01 16.31 20.37
CA HIS A 734 19.36 16.37 20.90
C HIS A 734 20.33 15.58 20.00
N PRO A 735 21.54 16.09 19.73
CA PRO A 735 22.56 15.32 19.04
C PRO A 735 22.95 14.11 19.89
N THR A 736 23.14 12.94 19.26
CA THR A 736 23.59 11.74 19.96
C THR A 736 24.99 11.95 20.53
N SER A 737 25.12 11.85 21.85
CA SER A 737 26.42 11.79 22.52
C SER A 737 27.05 10.42 22.28
N LYS A 738 27.58 10.18 21.07
CA LYS A 738 28.61 9.16 20.75
C LYS A 738 28.94 9.20 19.25
N ASN A 739 30.16 9.64 18.96
CA ASN A 739 31.00 9.37 17.78
C ASN A 739 30.35 9.41 16.39
N GLU A 740 30.25 10.62 15.82
CA GLU A 740 30.44 10.82 14.38
C GLU A 740 31.56 11.83 14.20
N THR A 741 32.77 11.38 14.50
CA THR A 741 33.99 11.94 13.91
C THR A 741 34.36 11.02 12.76
N HIS A 742 33.94 11.33 11.54
CA HIS A 742 34.76 11.06 10.37
C HIS A 742 34.69 12.26 9.41
N PRO A 743 35.85 12.69 8.89
CA PRO A 743 36.01 13.94 8.15
C PRO A 743 35.40 13.93 6.75
#